data_AF-A0A1J8QEX2-F1
#
_entry.id   AF-A0A1J8QEX2-F1
#
_cell.length_a   1.000
_cell.length_b   1.000
_cell.length_c   1.000
_cell.angle_alpha   90.00
_cell.angle_beta   90.00
_cell.angle_gamma   90.00
#
_symmetry.space_group_name_H-M   'P 1'
#
loop_
_entity.id
_entity.type
_entity.pdbx_description
1 polymer ?
#
loop_
_entity_poly.entity_id
_entity_poly.type
_entity_poly.pdbx_seq_one_letter_code
_entity_poly.pdbx_strand_id
1 'polypeptide(L)'
;MSSDPSVTDARTVAENFHSKDLAFGRTVVPVANRNKAPKKGKFNFEYAEHCFIGDAITLTLANGQKVAASDHKFQLKDQLMLTYGQINGLAGDFYGTHDPISDGKDDLDRSARFVRAYNTLADGGSRQPKEAMDILHVLQAEVNAVNTALATHQDPSVVYSKLPDMSLTLEGITFGRRDIPGYLGLAQINWDHFGLDARISYNAGHATAIQMAISGDLEGAYAMNAFADHFLEDSFSAGHLRTPRRILHRNKNVAADVCAKYMHDEDNAIGISVKNSRGESWTLYGDKRALDSVDEDNKKRCVHSVQASADEIYKAYQTKQAPSPVDYQAWAHAPTLESALAHQTLATLFTFNVERRNEISKRQLWNFKKDWWFLTTAIECKTSGLWNYPIIIHGVQNIVPWSSVTVTTPRLSHVRVYYQSPDGGIIESEHMDGLWGGGPSKSAIFKAVLFTPLAAINFNDGKETRVYYLDEQYFLQEYCYSADKGHWFLGELGNMQIQAATNTSIAAFQYGDDQGGVHIRVYCQELASNTIKEFCNDGYWFRGTILPVALSGSSLAAVTYWWNGLQMRLYYQDDDLSIKEHCLDERGWFPGKLNFGKAPGCAPISALGYCTSDGGAKLHVYWRNLENEIVGMENAGSWGPVNKVVGGLKPGTNFVAAQWSNGEFLRLYHQTADNSVLEICNNGDSWFGGAIVGDPH
;
A
#
# COMPACT_ATOMS: atom_id res chain seq x y z
N MET A 1 1.31 -67.33 3.70
CA MET A 1 2.64 -66.72 3.49
C MET A 1 2.41 -65.58 2.51
N SER A 2 2.54 -64.33 2.91
CA SER A 2 3.81 -63.58 3.05
C SER A 2 4.32 -63.15 1.65
N SER A 3 4.54 -61.87 1.34
CA SER A 3 4.59 -60.68 2.20
C SER A 3 4.22 -59.38 1.48
N ASP A 4 3.42 -58.55 2.16
CA ASP A 4 3.63 -57.09 2.23
C ASP A 4 4.61 -56.83 3.41
N PRO A 5 5.24 -55.64 3.58
CA PRO A 5 5.14 -54.43 2.74
C PRO A 5 6.49 -53.73 2.46
N SER A 6 6.44 -52.62 1.72
CA SER A 6 7.18 -51.41 2.13
C SER A 6 6.41 -50.14 1.72
N VAL A 7 5.65 -49.58 2.66
CA VAL A 7 5.08 -48.23 2.51
C VAL A 7 6.23 -47.23 2.63
N THR A 8 6.48 -46.42 1.60
CA THR A 8 7.36 -45.26 1.70
C THR A 8 6.70 -44.21 2.59
N ASP A 9 7.42 -43.75 3.63
CA ASP A 9 6.91 -42.82 4.63
C ASP A 9 6.42 -41.51 3.97
N ALA A 10 5.25 -41.03 4.40
CA ALA A 10 4.69 -39.74 3.99
C ALA A 10 5.60 -38.55 4.33
N ARG A 11 6.62 -38.75 5.18
CA ARG A 11 7.68 -37.77 5.44
C ARG A 11 8.73 -37.66 4.32
N THR A 12 9.04 -38.73 3.58
CA THR A 12 10.16 -38.70 2.61
C THR A 12 9.82 -37.99 1.30
N VAL A 13 8.55 -37.67 1.05
CA VAL A 13 8.12 -36.78 -0.04
C VAL A 13 8.42 -35.31 0.27
N ALA A 14 8.64 -34.95 1.55
CA ALA A 14 8.96 -33.58 1.98
C ALA A 14 10.45 -33.21 1.87
N GLU A 15 11.36 -34.16 1.64
CA GLU A 15 12.81 -33.95 1.81
C GLU A 15 13.62 -33.83 0.51
N ASN A 16 12.96 -33.85 -0.67
CA ASN A 16 13.61 -33.59 -1.98
C ASN A 16 13.35 -32.17 -2.54
N PHE A 17 12.97 -31.21 -1.69
CA PHE A 17 13.15 -29.79 -2.02
C PHE A 17 14.64 -29.44 -1.90
N HIS A 18 15.32 -29.23 -3.03
CA HIS A 18 16.68 -28.71 -3.01
C HIS A 18 16.69 -27.28 -2.45
N SER A 19 17.58 -27.01 -1.50
CA SER A 19 17.76 -25.73 -0.80
C SER A 19 18.36 -24.61 -1.67
N LYS A 20 18.15 -24.68 -2.98
CA LYS A 20 18.58 -23.70 -3.99
C LYS A 20 17.41 -23.05 -4.73
N ASP A 21 16.22 -23.62 -4.63
CA ASP A 21 15.00 -23.12 -5.28
C ASP A 21 14.10 -22.30 -4.32
N LEU A 22 14.48 -22.18 -3.04
CA LEU A 22 13.89 -21.22 -2.09
C LEU A 22 14.42 -19.80 -2.32
N ALA A 23 14.06 -19.22 -3.46
CA ALA A 23 14.27 -17.81 -3.77
C ALA A 23 12.96 -17.02 -3.62
N PHE A 24 12.92 -16.08 -2.67
CA PHE A 24 11.85 -15.10 -2.61
C PHE A 24 11.82 -14.28 -3.90
N GLY A 25 10.72 -14.36 -4.64
CA GLY A 25 10.38 -13.48 -5.76
C GLY A 25 11.32 -13.52 -6.96
N ARG A 26 10.93 -14.27 -8.01
CA ARG A 26 11.29 -13.88 -9.38
C ARG A 26 10.13 -13.94 -10.37
N THR A 27 9.88 -12.78 -10.97
CA THR A 27 9.49 -12.60 -12.36
C THR A 27 8.16 -13.23 -12.79
N VAL A 28 7.06 -12.53 -12.49
CA VAL A 28 5.94 -12.49 -13.43
C VAL A 28 6.46 -11.87 -14.73
N VAL A 29 6.38 -12.59 -15.85
CA VAL A 29 6.78 -12.07 -17.17
C VAL A 29 5.77 -10.99 -17.58
N PRO A 30 6.20 -9.78 -18.00
CA PRO A 30 5.27 -8.66 -18.17
C PRO A 30 4.35 -8.83 -19.38
N VAL A 31 3.05 -9.03 -19.11
CA VAL A 31 2.00 -8.85 -20.11
C VAL A 31 1.84 -7.35 -20.38
N ALA A 32 2.36 -6.88 -21.51
CA ALA A 32 2.34 -5.47 -21.88
C ALA A 32 0.92 -4.99 -22.25
N ASN A 33 0.14 -4.52 -21.28
CA ASN A 33 -1.17 -3.91 -21.53
C ASN A 33 -1.02 -2.57 -22.29
N ARG A 34 -1.52 -2.51 -23.52
CA ARG A 34 -1.27 -1.41 -24.47
C ARG A 34 -2.45 -0.42 -24.55
N ASN A 35 -2.54 0.53 -23.63
CA ASN A 35 -3.39 1.72 -23.78
C ASN A 35 -2.75 2.98 -23.19
N LYS A 36 -3.10 4.17 -23.69
CA LYS A 36 -2.51 5.47 -23.30
C LYS A 36 -3.54 6.43 -22.67
N ALA A 37 -3.08 7.21 -21.69
CA ALA A 37 -3.81 8.27 -20.96
C ALA A 37 -3.58 9.67 -21.59
N PRO A 38 -4.03 10.84 -21.03
CA PRO A 38 -4.78 11.15 -19.79
C PRO A 38 -6.08 12.00 -20.07
N LYS A 39 -6.81 12.72 -19.18
CA LYS A 39 -6.50 13.55 -17.97
C LYS A 39 -7.72 13.83 -17.03
N LYS A 40 -7.45 13.83 -15.71
CA LYS A 40 -7.97 14.67 -14.60
C LYS A 40 -9.49 14.80 -14.29
N GLY A 41 -9.89 14.26 -13.12
CA GLY A 41 -11.07 14.50 -12.25
C GLY A 41 -10.88 13.69 -10.93
N LYS A 42 -11.49 13.96 -9.76
CA LYS A 42 -11.06 13.41 -8.42
C LYS A 42 -12.11 12.58 -7.63
N PHE A 43 -11.69 11.50 -6.94
CA PHE A 43 -12.31 10.58 -5.91
C PHE A 43 -12.00 9.05 -6.04
N ASN A 44 -12.88 8.03 -5.80
CA ASN A 44 -12.41 6.65 -5.48
C ASN A 44 -13.42 5.48 -5.70
N PHE A 45 -12.96 4.22 -5.96
CA PHE A 45 -13.74 2.95 -5.88
C PHE A 45 -12.98 1.75 -5.26
N GLU A 46 -13.57 0.56 -5.37
CA GLU A 46 -13.13 -0.76 -4.87
C GLU A 46 -13.08 -1.84 -5.99
N TYR A 47 -13.63 -1.57 -7.19
CA TYR A 47 -13.82 -2.54 -8.29
C TYR A 47 -12.58 -3.38 -8.59
N ALA A 48 -11.39 -2.76 -8.57
CA ALA A 48 -10.15 -3.44 -8.94
C ALA A 48 -9.76 -4.56 -7.95
N GLU A 49 -10.24 -4.54 -6.71
CA GLU A 49 -9.95 -5.60 -5.72
C GLU A 49 -10.81 -6.85 -5.99
N HIS A 50 -12.13 -6.69 -6.12
CA HIS A 50 -13.05 -7.77 -6.55
C HIS A 50 -12.65 -8.38 -7.89
N CYS A 51 -12.36 -7.53 -8.89
CA CYS A 51 -11.96 -8.00 -10.21
C CYS A 51 -10.63 -8.77 -10.17
N PHE A 52 -9.69 -8.38 -9.32
CA PHE A 52 -8.42 -9.10 -9.15
C PHE A 52 -8.62 -10.46 -8.46
N ILE A 53 -9.44 -10.52 -7.41
CA ILE A 53 -9.66 -11.76 -6.63
C ILE A 53 -10.41 -12.79 -7.47
N GLY A 54 -11.52 -12.39 -8.13
CA GLY A 54 -12.29 -13.28 -9.00
C GLY A 54 -11.51 -13.78 -10.22
N ASP A 55 -10.65 -12.95 -10.84
CA ASP A 55 -9.83 -13.38 -12.00
C ASP A 55 -8.56 -14.16 -11.62
N ALA A 56 -8.22 -14.28 -10.32
CA ALA A 56 -7.07 -15.03 -9.83
C ALA A 56 -7.33 -16.54 -9.65
N ILE A 57 -8.59 -16.99 -9.72
CA ILE A 57 -8.96 -18.40 -9.54
C ILE A 57 -8.76 -19.23 -10.82
N THR A 58 -8.76 -20.56 -10.67
CA THR A 58 -8.72 -21.53 -11.77
C THR A 58 -10.07 -22.25 -11.90
N LEU A 59 -10.73 -22.06 -13.04
CA LEU A 59 -11.98 -22.75 -13.39
C LEU A 59 -11.68 -24.13 -13.96
N THR A 60 -12.64 -25.07 -13.83
CA THR A 60 -12.57 -26.39 -14.48
C THR A 60 -13.74 -26.52 -15.45
N LEU A 61 -13.44 -26.57 -16.75
CA LEU A 61 -14.42 -26.63 -17.81
C LEU A 61 -15.09 -28.02 -17.90
N ALA A 62 -16.20 -28.11 -18.63
CA ALA A 62 -17.00 -29.35 -18.75
C ALA A 62 -16.23 -30.55 -19.33
N ASN A 63 -15.13 -30.32 -20.06
CA ASN A 63 -14.22 -31.34 -20.57
C ASN A 63 -13.10 -31.75 -19.58
N GLY A 64 -13.10 -31.21 -18.36
CA GLY A 64 -12.06 -31.42 -17.34
C GLY A 64 -10.80 -30.56 -17.50
N GLN A 65 -10.73 -29.70 -18.51
CA GLN A 65 -9.62 -28.76 -18.69
C GLN A 65 -9.67 -27.66 -17.61
N LYS A 66 -8.52 -27.34 -17.02
CA LYS A 66 -8.37 -26.17 -16.14
C LYS A 66 -7.90 -24.94 -16.92
N VAL A 67 -8.48 -23.78 -16.61
CA VAL A 67 -8.18 -22.47 -17.22
C VAL A 67 -8.16 -21.37 -16.15
N ALA A 68 -7.38 -20.30 -16.35
CA ALA A 68 -7.47 -19.13 -15.50
C ALA A 68 -8.81 -18.41 -15.72
N ALA A 69 -9.42 -17.90 -14.65
CA ALA A 69 -10.68 -17.18 -14.72
C ALA A 69 -10.59 -15.87 -15.54
N SER A 70 -9.40 -15.26 -15.57
CA SER A 70 -9.05 -14.10 -16.40
C SER A 70 -9.00 -14.39 -17.90
N ASP A 71 -8.68 -15.63 -18.31
CA ASP A 71 -8.60 -16.04 -19.72
C ASP A 71 -9.94 -16.56 -20.26
N HIS A 72 -10.87 -16.96 -19.38
CA HIS A 72 -12.17 -17.50 -19.74
C HIS A 72 -13.26 -16.43 -19.69
N LYS A 73 -14.13 -16.36 -20.70
CA LYS A 73 -15.23 -15.39 -20.73
C LYS A 73 -16.58 -16.08 -20.88
N PHE A 74 -17.45 -15.84 -19.92
CA PHE A 74 -18.84 -16.26 -19.94
C PHE A 74 -19.62 -15.44 -20.95
N GLN A 75 -20.43 -16.11 -21.76
CA GLN A 75 -21.37 -15.46 -22.67
C GLN A 75 -22.70 -15.25 -21.94
N LEU A 76 -22.91 -14.03 -21.47
CA LEU A 76 -24.22 -13.57 -21.01
C LEU A 76 -25.10 -13.19 -22.21
N LYS A 77 -26.33 -12.75 -21.95
CA LYS A 77 -27.29 -12.36 -23.00
C LYS A 77 -26.79 -11.17 -23.81
N ASP A 78 -27.36 -11.01 -25.00
CA ASP A 78 -27.07 -9.92 -25.93
C ASP A 78 -25.55 -9.75 -26.24
N GLN A 79 -24.82 -10.87 -26.19
CA GLN A 79 -23.39 -11.02 -26.46
C GLN A 79 -22.46 -10.27 -25.48
N LEU A 80 -22.92 -10.05 -24.24
CA LEU A 80 -22.07 -9.53 -23.16
C LEU A 80 -21.07 -10.61 -22.70
N MET A 81 -19.77 -10.39 -22.96
CA MET A 81 -18.67 -11.33 -22.69
C MET A 81 -17.80 -10.87 -21.52
N LEU A 82 -17.94 -11.48 -20.34
CA LEU A 82 -17.24 -11.08 -19.10
C LEU A 82 -16.39 -12.23 -18.52
N THR A 83 -15.25 -11.89 -17.90
CA THR A 83 -14.50 -12.83 -17.04
C THR A 83 -15.20 -13.01 -15.68
N TYR A 84 -14.69 -13.90 -14.84
CA TYR A 84 -15.23 -14.13 -13.49
C TYR A 84 -15.12 -12.86 -12.63
N GLY A 85 -13.93 -12.26 -12.53
CA GLY A 85 -13.69 -11.03 -11.79
C GLY A 85 -14.46 -9.82 -12.35
N GLN A 86 -14.68 -9.77 -13.66
CA GLN A 86 -15.57 -8.76 -14.27
C GLN A 86 -17.04 -8.91 -13.85
N ILE A 87 -17.49 -10.09 -13.45
CA ILE A 87 -18.82 -10.28 -12.85
C ILE A 87 -18.78 -9.95 -11.35
N ASN A 88 -17.76 -10.40 -10.59
CA ASN A 88 -17.59 -10.07 -9.17
C ASN A 88 -17.62 -8.54 -8.94
N GLY A 89 -16.86 -7.77 -9.73
CA GLY A 89 -16.84 -6.31 -9.62
C GLY A 89 -18.08 -5.58 -10.16
N LEU A 90 -19.04 -6.28 -10.79
CA LEU A 90 -20.30 -5.70 -11.28
C LEU A 90 -21.52 -6.11 -10.44
N ALA A 91 -21.44 -7.21 -9.69
CA ALA A 91 -22.47 -7.61 -8.75
C ALA A 91 -22.60 -6.60 -7.59
N GLY A 92 -23.78 -6.55 -6.94
CA GLY A 92 -24.04 -5.71 -5.77
C GLY A 92 -24.12 -4.21 -6.08
N ASP A 93 -22.98 -3.59 -6.39
CA ASP A 93 -22.79 -2.15 -6.58
C ASP A 93 -23.43 -1.59 -7.86
N PHE A 94 -23.35 -2.35 -8.95
CA PHE A 94 -23.79 -1.90 -10.27
C PHE A 94 -25.06 -2.61 -10.74
N TYR A 95 -25.29 -3.83 -10.29
CA TYR A 95 -26.38 -4.69 -10.72
C TYR A 95 -27.02 -5.36 -9.51
N GLY A 96 -28.33 -5.18 -9.37
CA GLY A 96 -29.10 -5.49 -8.17
C GLY A 96 -30.53 -4.93 -8.30
N THR A 97 -31.36 -5.12 -7.27
CA THR A 97 -32.78 -4.72 -7.32
C THR A 97 -33.20 -3.84 -6.15
N HIS A 98 -34.42 -3.32 -6.19
CA HIS A 98 -35.04 -2.62 -5.06
C HIS A 98 -35.40 -3.54 -3.88
N ASP A 99 -35.36 -4.87 -4.07
CA ASP A 99 -35.49 -5.90 -3.03
C ASP A 99 -34.09 -6.45 -2.67
N PRO A 100 -33.52 -6.10 -1.51
CA PRO A 100 -32.33 -6.77 -0.99
C PRO A 100 -32.56 -8.28 -0.81
N ILE A 101 -31.51 -9.05 -1.05
CA ILE A 101 -31.48 -10.52 -1.09
C ILE A 101 -31.69 -11.08 0.31
N SER A 102 -30.94 -10.54 1.29
CA SER A 102 -31.00 -10.94 2.71
C SER A 102 -32.38 -10.72 3.36
N ASP A 103 -33.17 -9.76 2.85
CA ASP A 103 -34.55 -9.46 3.26
C ASP A 103 -35.57 -10.53 2.80
N GLY A 104 -35.12 -11.56 2.09
CA GLY A 104 -35.97 -12.70 1.75
C GLY A 104 -36.45 -13.45 3.00
N LYS A 105 -37.76 -13.69 3.07
CA LYS A 105 -38.46 -14.24 4.25
C LYS A 105 -38.06 -15.69 4.59
N ASP A 106 -37.61 -16.42 3.58
CA ASP A 106 -37.17 -17.81 3.58
C ASP A 106 -36.14 -17.99 2.44
N ASP A 107 -35.44 -19.13 2.42
CA ASP A 107 -34.33 -19.35 1.47
C ASP A 107 -34.78 -19.46 0.01
N LEU A 108 -36.07 -19.70 -0.24
CA LEU A 108 -36.65 -19.68 -1.58
C LEU A 108 -36.89 -18.23 -2.06
N ASP A 109 -37.42 -17.35 -1.21
CA ASP A 109 -37.54 -15.91 -1.50
C ASP A 109 -36.15 -15.26 -1.67
N ARG A 110 -35.17 -15.63 -0.84
CA ARG A 110 -33.76 -15.19 -0.97
C ARG A 110 -33.16 -15.60 -2.31
N SER A 111 -33.26 -16.90 -2.66
CA SER A 111 -32.80 -17.40 -3.97
C SER A 111 -33.51 -16.71 -5.14
N ALA A 112 -34.82 -16.50 -5.03
CA ALA A 112 -35.59 -15.77 -6.04
C ALA A 112 -35.22 -14.29 -6.16
N ARG A 113 -34.78 -13.63 -5.08
CA ARG A 113 -34.24 -12.25 -5.10
C ARG A 113 -32.86 -12.21 -5.73
N PHE A 114 -31.99 -13.16 -5.37
CA PHE A 114 -30.67 -13.30 -5.98
C PHE A 114 -30.78 -13.48 -7.51
N VAL A 115 -31.66 -14.36 -7.99
CA VAL A 115 -31.90 -14.54 -9.44
C VAL A 115 -32.40 -13.24 -10.09
N ARG A 116 -33.30 -12.49 -9.44
CA ARG A 116 -33.72 -11.17 -9.97
C ARG A 116 -32.55 -10.19 -10.05
N ALA A 117 -31.65 -10.17 -9.06
CA ALA A 117 -30.45 -9.34 -9.04
C ALA A 117 -29.45 -9.73 -10.14
N TYR A 118 -29.08 -11.00 -10.22
CA TYR A 118 -28.19 -11.55 -11.25
C TYR A 118 -28.69 -11.24 -12.66
N ASN A 119 -29.98 -11.45 -12.93
CA ASN A 119 -30.57 -11.16 -14.24
C ASN A 119 -30.54 -9.67 -14.61
N THR A 120 -30.35 -8.73 -13.67
CA THR A 120 -30.12 -7.31 -14.06
C THR A 120 -28.81 -7.11 -14.82
N LEU A 121 -27.80 -7.94 -14.57
CA LEU A 121 -26.58 -8.03 -15.38
C LEU A 121 -26.75 -9.01 -16.55
N ALA A 122 -27.21 -10.22 -16.25
CA ALA A 122 -27.17 -11.36 -17.18
C ALA A 122 -28.25 -11.36 -18.26
N ASP A 123 -29.46 -10.82 -17.98
CA ASP A 123 -30.43 -10.44 -19.02
C ASP A 123 -30.21 -8.97 -19.42
N GLY A 124 -30.31 -8.04 -18.46
CA GLY A 124 -30.10 -6.59 -18.56
C GLY A 124 -30.97 -5.79 -19.56
N GLY A 125 -31.60 -6.45 -20.54
CA GLY A 125 -32.45 -5.84 -21.55
C GLY A 125 -31.69 -4.88 -22.47
N SER A 126 -32.42 -3.95 -23.09
CA SER A 126 -31.93 -3.05 -24.14
C SER A 126 -30.89 -2.00 -23.72
N ARG A 127 -30.29 -2.12 -22.52
CA ARG A 127 -29.13 -1.34 -22.06
C ARG A 127 -27.82 -2.15 -22.19
N GLN A 128 -27.89 -3.48 -22.29
CA GLN A 128 -26.72 -4.34 -22.54
C GLN A 128 -26.40 -4.49 -24.04
N PRO A 129 -25.15 -4.85 -24.41
CA PRO A 129 -23.97 -4.93 -23.53
C PRO A 129 -23.38 -3.55 -23.19
N LYS A 130 -23.97 -2.45 -23.68
CA LYS A 130 -23.38 -1.11 -23.62
C LYS A 130 -23.16 -0.62 -22.18
N GLU A 131 -24.15 -0.76 -21.31
CA GLU A 131 -24.06 -0.25 -19.92
C GLU A 131 -22.94 -0.92 -19.13
N ALA A 132 -22.81 -2.25 -19.17
CA ALA A 132 -21.69 -2.94 -18.56
C ALA A 132 -20.35 -2.48 -19.13
N MET A 133 -20.23 -2.33 -20.45
CA MET A 133 -18.99 -1.88 -21.09
C MET A 133 -18.64 -0.41 -20.79
N ASP A 134 -19.63 0.48 -20.65
CA ASP A 134 -19.43 1.88 -20.23
C ASP A 134 -18.91 1.94 -18.78
N ILE A 135 -19.51 1.15 -17.87
CA ILE A 135 -19.09 1.04 -16.45
C ILE A 135 -17.65 0.51 -16.37
N LEU A 136 -17.36 -0.62 -17.02
CA LEU A 136 -16.02 -1.21 -17.06
C LEU A 136 -14.97 -0.25 -17.64
N HIS A 137 -15.34 0.58 -18.63
CA HIS A 137 -14.44 1.60 -19.19
C HIS A 137 -14.08 2.70 -18.18
N VAL A 138 -15.01 3.12 -17.32
CA VAL A 138 -14.74 4.07 -16.22
C VAL A 138 -13.83 3.43 -15.18
N LEU A 139 -14.12 2.19 -14.78
CA LEU A 139 -13.40 1.47 -13.72
C LEU A 139 -11.99 1.04 -14.15
N GLN A 140 -11.73 0.88 -15.46
CA GLN A 140 -10.39 0.61 -16.00
C GLN A 140 -9.34 1.66 -15.60
N ALA A 141 -9.75 2.91 -15.31
CA ALA A 141 -8.84 3.95 -14.84
C ALA A 141 -8.21 3.62 -13.47
N GLU A 142 -8.99 3.02 -12.56
CA GLU A 142 -8.53 2.52 -11.27
C GLU A 142 -7.66 1.27 -11.45
N VAL A 143 -8.14 0.28 -12.21
CA VAL A 143 -7.40 -0.96 -12.50
C VAL A 143 -6.00 -0.67 -13.04
N ASN A 144 -5.86 0.32 -13.94
CA ASN A 144 -4.56 0.73 -14.47
C ASN A 144 -3.64 1.33 -13.39
N ALA A 145 -4.20 2.12 -12.47
CA ALA A 145 -3.44 2.78 -11.42
C ALA A 145 -3.00 1.79 -10.33
N VAL A 146 -3.88 0.86 -9.92
CA VAL A 146 -3.58 -0.24 -9.00
C VAL A 146 -2.49 -1.16 -9.57
N ASN A 147 -2.62 -1.57 -10.84
CA ASN A 147 -1.56 -2.35 -11.51
C ASN A 147 -0.24 -1.59 -11.59
N THR A 148 -0.26 -0.26 -11.73
CA THR A 148 0.96 0.58 -11.69
C THR A 148 1.58 0.63 -10.29
N ALA A 149 0.77 0.64 -9.23
CA ALA A 149 1.25 0.58 -7.84
C ALA A 149 1.97 -0.75 -7.59
N LEU A 150 1.30 -1.87 -7.87
CA LEU A 150 1.83 -3.22 -7.72
C LEU A 150 3.13 -3.42 -8.53
N ALA A 151 3.16 -2.94 -9.77
CA ALA A 151 4.34 -3.02 -10.65
C ALA A 151 5.51 -2.09 -10.25
N THR A 152 5.29 -1.12 -9.36
CA THR A 152 6.33 -0.23 -8.82
C THR A 152 6.63 -0.48 -7.33
N HIS A 153 6.08 -1.55 -6.75
CA HIS A 153 6.17 -1.93 -5.34
C HIS A 153 5.62 -0.87 -4.36
N GLN A 154 4.61 -0.11 -4.79
CA GLN A 154 3.82 0.79 -3.96
C GLN A 154 2.52 0.09 -3.51
N ASP A 155 2.19 0.17 -2.22
CA ASP A 155 0.91 -0.30 -1.68
C ASP A 155 -0.26 0.41 -2.39
N PRO A 156 -1.23 -0.31 -2.99
CA PRO A 156 -2.36 0.28 -3.70
C PRO A 156 -3.16 1.31 -2.90
N SER A 157 -3.24 1.19 -1.57
CA SER A 157 -3.89 2.19 -0.70
C SER A 157 -3.35 3.61 -0.87
N VAL A 158 -2.05 3.74 -1.18
CA VAL A 158 -1.39 5.02 -1.52
C VAL A 158 -2.00 5.61 -2.78
N VAL A 159 -2.32 4.78 -3.77
CA VAL A 159 -2.95 5.20 -5.04
C VAL A 159 -4.44 5.43 -4.85
N TYR A 160 -5.16 4.56 -4.13
CA TYR A 160 -6.57 4.76 -3.79
C TYR A 160 -6.83 6.11 -3.12
N SER A 161 -5.91 6.60 -2.27
CA SER A 161 -6.01 7.93 -1.65
C SER A 161 -5.93 9.13 -2.64
N LYS A 162 -5.58 8.89 -3.91
CA LYS A 162 -5.24 9.90 -4.94
C LYS A 162 -6.15 9.88 -6.20
N LEU A 163 -7.13 8.99 -6.29
CA LEU A 163 -7.83 8.57 -7.53
C LEU A 163 -8.95 9.53 -8.08
N PRO A 164 -9.70 9.17 -9.16
CA PRO A 164 -10.77 9.97 -9.78
C PRO A 164 -12.23 9.58 -9.40
N ASP A 165 -13.19 10.49 -9.68
CA ASP A 165 -14.50 10.63 -8.98
C ASP A 165 -15.23 9.31 -8.63
N MET A 166 -15.54 8.42 -9.56
CA MET A 166 -16.46 8.76 -10.65
C MET A 166 -17.91 8.39 -10.28
N SER A 167 -18.28 8.39 -8.99
CA SER A 167 -19.65 8.13 -8.49
C SER A 167 -20.74 8.88 -9.24
N LEU A 168 -20.52 10.15 -9.60
CA LEU A 168 -21.49 10.93 -10.40
C LEU A 168 -21.53 10.51 -11.87
N THR A 169 -20.44 9.94 -12.38
CA THR A 169 -20.36 9.36 -13.74
C THR A 169 -21.03 7.99 -13.79
N LEU A 170 -20.85 7.16 -12.76
CA LEU A 170 -21.48 5.84 -12.63
C LEU A 170 -23.00 5.97 -12.40
N GLU A 171 -23.43 6.91 -11.56
CA GLU A 171 -24.85 7.30 -11.48
C GLU A 171 -25.33 7.82 -12.84
N GLY A 172 -24.55 8.66 -13.53
CA GLY A 172 -24.88 9.15 -14.87
C GLY A 172 -25.06 8.05 -15.93
N ILE A 173 -24.24 6.99 -15.89
CA ILE A 173 -24.36 5.82 -16.76
C ILE A 173 -25.58 4.98 -16.39
N THR A 174 -25.82 4.74 -15.09
CA THR A 174 -26.95 3.95 -14.60
C THR A 174 -28.27 4.73 -14.52
N PHE A 175 -28.26 6.04 -14.81
CA PHE A 175 -29.42 6.92 -14.74
C PHE A 175 -30.54 6.48 -15.71
N GLY A 176 -31.79 6.71 -15.30
CA GLY A 176 -32.97 6.37 -16.10
C GLY A 176 -33.20 4.87 -16.29
N ARG A 177 -32.57 4.01 -15.48
CA ARG A 177 -33.06 2.65 -15.24
C ARG A 177 -34.50 2.74 -14.69
N ARG A 178 -35.40 1.88 -15.18
CA ARG A 178 -36.85 1.99 -14.93
C ARG A 178 -37.33 1.20 -13.72
N ASP A 179 -36.90 -0.06 -13.65
CA ASP A 179 -37.45 -1.05 -12.72
C ASP A 179 -36.40 -1.53 -11.69
N ILE A 180 -35.14 -1.12 -11.89
CA ILE A 180 -33.97 -1.42 -11.04
C ILE A 180 -33.27 -0.11 -10.63
N PRO A 181 -32.61 -0.05 -9.47
CA PRO A 181 -31.92 1.16 -8.99
C PRO A 181 -30.71 1.58 -9.84
N GLY A 182 -30.35 2.86 -9.78
CA GLY A 182 -29.04 3.38 -10.18
C GLY A 182 -27.96 3.10 -9.12
N TYR A 183 -26.70 3.44 -9.42
CA TYR A 183 -25.54 3.22 -8.56
C TYR A 183 -25.73 3.76 -7.12
N LEU A 184 -26.13 5.03 -6.97
CA LEU A 184 -26.41 5.62 -5.66
C LEU A 184 -27.70 5.07 -5.02
N GLY A 185 -28.59 4.50 -5.82
CA GLY A 185 -29.78 3.79 -5.37
C GLY A 185 -29.44 2.45 -4.71
N LEU A 186 -28.53 1.68 -5.30
CA LEU A 186 -27.97 0.45 -4.73
C LEU A 186 -27.22 0.76 -3.44
N ALA A 187 -26.27 1.69 -3.48
CA ALA A 187 -25.50 2.13 -2.32
C ALA A 187 -26.37 2.59 -1.12
N GLN A 188 -27.59 3.10 -1.35
CA GLN A 188 -28.52 3.44 -0.27
C GLN A 188 -29.03 2.21 0.50
N ILE A 189 -29.25 1.07 -0.17
CA ILE A 189 -29.86 -0.15 0.38
C ILE A 189 -28.90 -1.35 0.48
N ASN A 190 -27.60 -1.12 0.27
CA ASN A 190 -26.54 -2.14 0.16
C ASN A 190 -26.17 -2.88 1.47
N TRP A 191 -27.12 -3.12 2.39
CA TRP A 191 -26.82 -3.95 3.56
C TRP A 191 -26.56 -5.42 3.23
N ASP A 192 -26.97 -5.88 2.04
CA ASP A 192 -26.59 -7.19 1.49
C ASP A 192 -25.09 -7.45 1.42
N HIS A 193 -24.24 -6.43 1.59
CA HIS A 193 -22.77 -6.55 1.62
C HIS A 193 -22.21 -6.66 3.05
N PHE A 194 -23.03 -6.63 4.12
CA PHE A 194 -22.52 -6.43 5.49
C PHE A 194 -22.79 -7.63 6.43
N GLY A 195 -21.74 -8.03 7.16
CA GLY A 195 -21.83 -8.93 8.31
C GLY A 195 -22.56 -10.25 8.05
N LEU A 196 -23.74 -10.41 8.62
CA LEU A 196 -24.60 -11.59 8.43
C LEU A 196 -25.39 -11.54 7.12
N ASP A 197 -25.77 -10.34 6.66
CA ASP A 197 -26.57 -10.16 5.46
C ASP A 197 -25.77 -10.60 4.21
N ALA A 198 -24.47 -10.29 4.15
CA ALA A 198 -23.54 -10.80 3.12
C ALA A 198 -23.52 -12.32 3.01
N ARG A 199 -23.52 -13.02 4.16
CA ARG A 199 -23.52 -14.49 4.17
C ARG A 199 -24.84 -15.08 3.68
N ILE A 200 -25.95 -14.37 3.92
CA ILE A 200 -27.26 -14.76 3.39
C ILE A 200 -27.30 -14.54 1.88
N SER A 201 -26.77 -13.40 1.38
CA SER A 201 -26.67 -13.09 -0.06
C SER A 201 -25.81 -14.11 -0.81
N TYR A 202 -24.59 -14.38 -0.33
CA TYR A 202 -23.73 -15.44 -0.88
C TYR A 202 -24.41 -16.81 -0.84
N ASN A 203 -24.92 -17.24 0.32
CA ASN A 203 -25.51 -18.59 0.44
C ASN A 203 -26.69 -18.78 -0.50
N ALA A 204 -27.53 -17.77 -0.72
CA ALA A 204 -28.64 -17.82 -1.66
C ALA A 204 -28.15 -17.88 -3.12
N GLY A 205 -27.12 -17.12 -3.47
CA GLY A 205 -26.53 -17.14 -4.80
C GLY A 205 -25.82 -18.45 -5.12
N HIS A 206 -24.92 -18.88 -4.25
CA HIS A 206 -24.18 -20.14 -4.37
C HIS A 206 -25.14 -21.35 -4.42
N ALA A 207 -26.18 -21.38 -3.57
CA ALA A 207 -27.22 -22.41 -3.65
C ALA A 207 -27.91 -22.46 -5.02
N THR A 208 -28.19 -21.30 -5.63
CA THR A 208 -28.85 -21.22 -6.94
C THR A 208 -27.90 -21.62 -8.07
N ALA A 209 -26.64 -21.20 -8.02
CA ALA A 209 -25.59 -21.61 -8.94
C ALA A 209 -25.35 -23.14 -8.87
N ILE A 210 -25.36 -23.74 -7.68
CA ILE A 210 -25.33 -25.20 -7.48
C ILE A 210 -26.50 -25.89 -8.22
N GLN A 211 -27.74 -25.36 -8.13
CA GLN A 211 -28.87 -25.96 -8.84
C GLN A 211 -28.72 -25.84 -10.38
N MET A 212 -28.18 -24.72 -10.87
CA MET A 212 -27.87 -24.53 -12.29
C MET A 212 -26.81 -25.53 -12.77
N ALA A 213 -25.74 -25.75 -12.00
CA ALA A 213 -24.70 -26.74 -12.27
C ALA A 213 -25.26 -28.17 -12.31
N ILE A 214 -26.13 -28.52 -11.35
CA ILE A 214 -26.83 -29.80 -11.32
C ILE A 214 -27.70 -29.95 -12.59
N SER A 215 -28.47 -28.93 -12.98
CA SER A 215 -29.30 -28.96 -14.20
C SER A 215 -28.51 -29.25 -15.49
N GLY A 216 -27.21 -28.95 -15.52
CA GLY A 216 -26.30 -29.22 -16.64
C GLY A 216 -25.71 -27.99 -17.30
N ASP A 217 -26.05 -26.79 -16.85
CA ASP A 217 -25.42 -25.54 -17.31
C ASP A 217 -24.26 -25.15 -16.37
N LEU A 218 -23.03 -25.45 -16.79
CA LEU A 218 -21.81 -25.11 -16.03
C LEU A 218 -21.38 -23.65 -16.25
N GLU A 219 -21.55 -23.13 -17.46
CA GLU A 219 -21.14 -21.76 -17.82
C GLU A 219 -22.05 -20.73 -17.14
N GLY A 220 -23.37 -20.94 -17.22
CA GLY A 220 -24.35 -20.14 -16.48
C GLY A 220 -24.17 -20.26 -14.97
N ALA A 221 -23.87 -21.47 -14.45
CA ALA A 221 -23.61 -21.66 -13.03
C ALA A 221 -22.37 -20.91 -12.55
N TYR A 222 -21.26 -20.94 -13.28
CA TYR A 222 -20.07 -20.17 -12.94
C TYR A 222 -20.32 -18.66 -12.99
N ALA A 223 -20.98 -18.16 -14.04
CA ALA A 223 -21.33 -16.75 -14.16
C ALA A 223 -22.28 -16.29 -13.02
N MET A 224 -23.22 -17.15 -12.62
CA MET A 224 -24.10 -16.92 -11.48
C MET A 224 -23.35 -16.97 -10.14
N ASN A 225 -22.35 -17.84 -10.02
CA ASN A 225 -21.54 -17.98 -8.81
C ASN A 225 -20.58 -16.80 -8.62
N ALA A 226 -20.00 -16.26 -9.69
CA ALA A 226 -19.22 -15.02 -9.67
C ALA A 226 -20.04 -13.85 -9.07
N PHE A 227 -21.32 -13.76 -9.44
CA PHE A 227 -22.24 -12.76 -8.86
C PHE A 227 -22.56 -13.03 -7.38
N ALA A 228 -22.41 -14.26 -6.89
CA ALA A 228 -22.54 -14.61 -5.48
C ALA A 228 -21.25 -14.35 -4.69
N ASP A 229 -20.09 -14.61 -5.30
CA ASP A 229 -18.77 -14.50 -4.70
C ASP A 229 -18.38 -13.05 -4.35
N HIS A 230 -19.01 -12.04 -4.97
CA HIS A 230 -18.93 -10.65 -4.50
C HIS A 230 -19.27 -10.53 -2.99
N PHE A 231 -20.39 -11.13 -2.55
CA PHE A 231 -20.81 -11.12 -1.14
C PHE A 231 -19.96 -12.07 -0.24
N LEU A 232 -19.16 -12.94 -0.86
CA LEU A 232 -18.13 -13.72 -0.16
C LEU A 232 -16.86 -12.88 0.04
N GLU A 233 -16.46 -12.10 -0.97
CA GLU A 233 -15.33 -11.16 -0.93
C GLU A 233 -15.56 -10.05 0.11
N ASP A 234 -16.78 -9.51 0.20
CA ASP A 234 -17.22 -8.61 1.29
C ASP A 234 -16.93 -9.21 2.69
N SER A 235 -17.07 -10.54 2.83
CA SER A 235 -16.80 -11.24 4.09
C SER A 235 -15.30 -11.34 4.43
N PHE A 236 -14.40 -10.80 3.60
CA PHE A 236 -12.97 -10.61 3.88
C PHE A 236 -12.59 -9.14 4.17
N SER A 237 -13.57 -8.23 4.27
CA SER A 237 -13.36 -6.82 4.57
C SER A 237 -13.82 -6.44 5.98
N ALA A 238 -12.95 -5.76 6.76
CA ALA A 238 -13.16 -5.47 8.18
C ALA A 238 -14.42 -4.60 8.43
N GLY A 239 -14.59 -3.59 7.60
CA GLY A 239 -15.68 -2.62 7.61
C GLY A 239 -17.00 -3.29 7.23
N HIS A 240 -17.00 -4.16 6.22
CA HIS A 240 -18.15 -4.98 5.85
C HIS A 240 -18.54 -5.96 6.97
N LEU A 241 -17.58 -6.60 7.62
CA LEU A 241 -17.82 -7.54 8.73
C LEU A 241 -18.39 -6.88 10.00
N ARG A 242 -17.93 -5.67 10.35
CA ARG A 242 -18.24 -5.01 11.64
C ARG A 242 -19.29 -3.91 11.57
N THR A 243 -19.44 -3.20 10.46
CA THR A 243 -20.33 -2.02 10.39
C THR A 243 -21.79 -2.45 10.52
N PRO A 244 -22.57 -1.93 11.48
CA PRO A 244 -23.97 -2.31 11.67
C PRO A 244 -24.91 -1.62 10.64
N ARG A 245 -24.55 -1.69 9.34
CA ARG A 245 -25.15 -0.97 8.20
C ARG A 245 -26.67 -0.96 8.22
N ARG A 246 -27.29 -2.15 8.25
CA ARG A 246 -28.75 -2.34 8.32
C ARG A 246 -29.40 -1.62 9.51
N ILE A 247 -28.74 -1.64 10.68
CA ILE A 247 -29.28 -1.06 11.92
C ILE A 247 -29.20 0.47 11.88
N LEU A 248 -28.09 1.02 11.36
CA LEU A 248 -27.93 2.47 11.19
C LEU A 248 -28.91 3.03 10.13
N HIS A 249 -29.19 2.28 9.05
CA HIS A 249 -30.12 2.70 7.98
C HIS A 249 -31.62 2.63 8.35
N ARG A 250 -32.00 2.08 9.52
CA ARG A 250 -33.41 1.78 9.88
C ARG A 250 -34.41 2.91 9.63
N ASN A 251 -33.98 4.17 9.73
CA ASN A 251 -34.70 5.32 9.19
C ASN A 251 -33.84 5.95 8.08
N LYS A 252 -34.39 6.11 6.87
CA LYS A 252 -33.68 6.70 5.71
C LYS A 252 -33.07 8.05 6.07
N ASN A 253 -31.75 8.10 6.25
CA ASN A 253 -31.03 9.26 6.77
C ASN A 253 -29.60 9.25 6.26
N VAL A 254 -29.28 10.17 5.34
CA VAL A 254 -27.95 10.30 4.73
C VAL A 254 -26.83 10.48 5.77
N ALA A 255 -27.11 11.12 6.91
CA ALA A 255 -26.11 11.25 7.97
C ALA A 255 -25.82 9.92 8.70
N ALA A 256 -26.77 8.99 8.71
CA ALA A 256 -26.57 7.64 9.23
C ALA A 256 -25.78 6.76 8.26
N ASP A 257 -26.04 6.91 6.95
CA ASP A 257 -25.27 6.24 5.89
C ASP A 257 -23.81 6.74 5.85
N VAL A 258 -23.60 8.05 5.99
CA VAL A 258 -22.25 8.64 6.14
C VAL A 258 -21.56 8.20 7.44
N CYS A 259 -22.30 8.04 8.54
CA CYS A 259 -21.74 7.45 9.77
C CYS A 259 -21.32 5.99 9.55
N ALA A 260 -22.14 5.17 8.88
CA ALA A 260 -21.77 3.81 8.51
C ALA A 260 -20.47 3.79 7.69
N LYS A 261 -20.33 4.70 6.70
CA LYS A 261 -19.10 4.83 5.91
C LYS A 261 -17.87 5.19 6.75
N TYR A 262 -17.99 6.08 7.74
CA TYR A 262 -16.86 6.39 8.62
C TYR A 262 -16.39 5.17 9.43
N MET A 263 -17.30 4.34 9.95
CA MET A 263 -16.90 3.11 10.64
C MET A 263 -16.24 2.11 9.69
N HIS A 264 -16.86 1.93 8.52
CA HIS A 264 -16.37 1.06 7.44
C HIS A 264 -14.92 1.40 7.05
N ASP A 265 -14.67 2.67 6.70
CA ASP A 265 -13.36 3.16 6.27
C ASP A 265 -12.32 3.10 7.41
N GLU A 266 -12.74 3.24 8.67
CA GLU A 266 -11.86 3.14 9.84
C GLU A 266 -11.41 1.70 10.11
N ASP A 267 -12.35 0.75 10.10
CA ASP A 267 -12.09 -0.65 10.34
C ASP A 267 -11.26 -1.26 9.19
N ASN A 268 -11.56 -0.91 7.93
CA ASN A 268 -10.80 -1.36 6.75
C ASN A 268 -9.34 -0.87 6.78
N ALA A 269 -9.12 0.40 7.11
CA ALA A 269 -7.78 0.98 7.09
C ALA A 269 -6.91 0.56 8.29
N ILE A 270 -7.49 0.34 9.47
CA ILE A 270 -6.73 -0.04 10.68
C ILE A 270 -6.57 -1.56 10.79
N GLY A 271 -7.54 -2.33 10.31
CA GLY A 271 -7.56 -3.79 10.36
C GLY A 271 -7.99 -4.35 11.73
N ILE A 272 -8.40 -5.62 11.72
CA ILE A 272 -8.96 -6.34 12.87
C ILE A 272 -8.39 -7.77 12.99
N SER A 273 -8.39 -8.34 14.19
CA SER A 273 -7.91 -9.71 14.44
C SER A 273 -9.06 -10.70 14.29
N VAL A 274 -9.00 -11.59 13.29
CA VAL A 274 -10.09 -12.52 12.94
C VAL A 274 -9.62 -13.97 13.00
N LYS A 275 -10.59 -14.90 12.98
CA LYS A 275 -10.36 -16.34 12.88
C LYS A 275 -11.34 -16.99 11.92
N ASN A 276 -10.94 -18.07 11.25
CA ASN A 276 -11.87 -18.94 10.51
C ASN A 276 -12.43 -20.08 11.39
N SER A 277 -13.35 -20.85 10.82
CA SER A 277 -13.96 -22.04 11.43
C SER A 277 -12.96 -23.14 11.83
N ARG A 278 -11.74 -23.13 11.24
CA ARG A 278 -10.63 -24.03 11.59
C ARG A 278 -9.71 -23.47 12.68
N GLY A 279 -10.00 -22.29 13.22
CA GLY A 279 -9.27 -21.65 14.32
C GLY A 279 -7.99 -20.90 13.90
N GLU A 280 -7.62 -20.93 12.62
CA GLU A 280 -6.52 -20.13 12.08
C GLU A 280 -6.83 -18.65 12.30
N SER A 281 -5.84 -17.86 12.71
CA SER A 281 -6.01 -16.45 13.10
C SER A 281 -5.11 -15.53 12.29
N TRP A 282 -5.62 -14.39 11.83
CA TRP A 282 -4.85 -13.40 11.05
C TRP A 282 -5.36 -11.97 11.30
N THR A 283 -4.58 -10.97 10.87
CA THR A 283 -5.07 -9.59 10.76
C THR A 283 -5.70 -9.40 9.38
N LEU A 284 -6.93 -8.89 9.38
CA LEU A 284 -7.76 -8.68 8.20
C LEU A 284 -7.99 -7.16 8.06
N TYR A 285 -7.60 -6.60 6.91
CA TYR A 285 -7.93 -5.23 6.50
C TYR A 285 -9.22 -5.27 5.64
N GLY A 286 -9.31 -4.54 4.54
CA GLY A 286 -10.48 -4.53 3.68
C GLY A 286 -10.34 -3.53 2.55
N ASP A 287 -11.43 -2.90 2.16
CA ASP A 287 -11.55 -1.99 1.01
C ASP A 287 -10.41 -0.97 0.94
N LYS A 288 -9.84 -0.82 -0.26
CA LYS A 288 -8.67 0.01 -0.59
C LYS A 288 -7.38 -0.43 0.09
N ARG A 289 -7.37 -1.58 0.78
CA ARG A 289 -6.21 -2.22 1.43
C ARG A 289 -6.05 -3.70 1.06
N ALA A 290 -7.03 -4.36 0.42
CA ALA A 290 -7.00 -5.80 0.17
C ALA A 290 -5.85 -6.22 -0.76
N LEU A 291 -5.37 -5.28 -1.60
CA LEU A 291 -4.20 -5.47 -2.45
C LEU A 291 -2.88 -4.91 -1.87
N ASP A 292 -2.87 -4.34 -0.66
CA ASP A 292 -1.63 -3.91 0.03
C ASP A 292 -0.78 -5.10 0.49
N SER A 293 0.54 -4.86 0.58
CA SER A 293 1.53 -5.82 1.06
C SER A 293 1.30 -6.32 2.50
N VAL A 294 0.52 -5.59 3.30
CA VAL A 294 0.19 -5.94 4.68
C VAL A 294 -1.03 -6.87 4.82
N ASP A 295 -1.92 -6.93 3.82
CA ASP A 295 -3.12 -7.78 3.82
C ASP A 295 -2.92 -9.10 3.05
N GLU A 296 -1.67 -9.41 2.70
CA GLU A 296 -1.25 -10.55 1.88
C GLU A 296 -1.70 -11.94 2.37
N ASP A 297 -1.97 -12.14 3.66
CA ASP A 297 -2.54 -13.41 4.16
C ASP A 297 -4.07 -13.44 4.00
N ASN A 298 -4.75 -12.32 4.24
CA ASN A 298 -6.19 -12.16 4.04
C ASN A 298 -6.57 -12.32 2.56
N LYS A 299 -5.85 -11.65 1.66
CA LYS A 299 -6.00 -11.79 0.20
C LYS A 299 -5.90 -13.25 -0.26
N LYS A 300 -4.91 -14.00 0.25
CA LYS A 300 -4.74 -15.43 -0.08
C LYS A 300 -5.89 -16.27 0.45
N ARG A 301 -6.40 -15.98 1.65
CA ARG A 301 -7.59 -16.66 2.20
C ARG A 301 -8.85 -16.35 1.39
N CYS A 302 -9.00 -15.11 0.91
CA CYS A 302 -10.09 -14.70 0.03
C CYS A 302 -10.05 -15.47 -1.30
N VAL A 303 -8.92 -15.45 -2.01
CA VAL A 303 -8.72 -16.23 -3.25
C VAL A 303 -8.95 -17.74 -3.04
N HIS A 304 -8.48 -18.32 -1.93
CA HIS A 304 -8.78 -19.73 -1.60
C HIS A 304 -10.28 -19.99 -1.34
N SER A 305 -11.00 -19.00 -0.78
CA SER A 305 -12.44 -19.09 -0.53
C SER A 305 -13.25 -19.05 -1.83
N VAL A 306 -12.91 -18.14 -2.74
CA VAL A 306 -13.53 -18.03 -4.07
C VAL A 306 -13.17 -19.25 -4.95
N GLN A 307 -11.93 -19.75 -4.87
CA GLN A 307 -11.55 -21.02 -5.52
C GLN A 307 -12.37 -22.21 -4.99
N ALA A 308 -12.57 -22.30 -3.67
CA ALA A 308 -13.39 -23.35 -3.06
C ALA A 308 -14.87 -23.26 -3.48
N SER A 309 -15.41 -22.04 -3.61
CA SER A 309 -16.73 -21.75 -4.19
C SER A 309 -16.84 -22.29 -5.62
N ALA A 310 -15.90 -21.93 -6.51
CA ALA A 310 -15.89 -22.38 -7.91
C ALA A 310 -15.64 -23.91 -8.06
N ASP A 311 -14.80 -24.53 -7.24
CA ASP A 311 -14.60 -25.99 -7.26
C ASP A 311 -15.87 -26.73 -6.76
N GLU A 312 -16.65 -26.15 -5.85
CA GLU A 312 -17.93 -26.71 -5.39
C GLU A 312 -19.00 -26.68 -6.50
N ILE A 313 -19.04 -25.63 -7.33
CA ILE A 313 -19.86 -25.57 -8.56
C ILE A 313 -19.52 -26.70 -9.54
N TYR A 314 -18.23 -26.92 -9.82
CA TYR A 314 -17.81 -28.01 -10.71
C TYR A 314 -18.14 -29.40 -10.13
N LYS A 315 -17.95 -29.58 -8.82
CA LYS A 315 -18.32 -30.79 -8.07
C LYS A 315 -19.83 -31.05 -8.15
N ALA A 316 -20.68 -30.03 -8.01
CA ALA A 316 -22.13 -30.16 -8.18
C ALA A 316 -22.51 -30.50 -9.64
N TYR A 317 -21.84 -29.90 -10.62
CA TYR A 317 -22.02 -30.21 -12.04
C TYR A 317 -21.69 -31.68 -12.37
N GLN A 318 -20.59 -32.21 -11.84
CA GLN A 318 -20.16 -33.59 -12.08
C GLN A 318 -21.00 -34.62 -11.31
N THR A 319 -21.27 -34.38 -10.02
CA THR A 319 -21.93 -35.37 -9.14
C THR A 319 -23.46 -35.36 -9.22
N LYS A 320 -24.05 -34.27 -9.74
CA LYS A 320 -25.49 -34.00 -9.75
C LYS A 320 -26.12 -33.98 -8.34
N GLN A 321 -25.33 -33.56 -7.35
CA GLN A 321 -25.71 -33.47 -5.94
C GLN A 321 -25.35 -32.09 -5.39
N ALA A 322 -26.19 -31.57 -4.49
CA ALA A 322 -25.92 -30.34 -3.76
C ALA A 322 -25.30 -30.64 -2.39
N PRO A 323 -24.22 -29.95 -1.97
CA PRO A 323 -23.79 -29.94 -0.57
C PRO A 323 -24.83 -29.21 0.31
N SER A 324 -24.79 -29.46 1.62
CA SER A 324 -25.59 -28.71 2.59
C SER A 324 -25.04 -27.28 2.74
N PRO A 325 -25.86 -26.25 2.97
CA PRO A 325 -25.38 -24.87 3.17
C PRO A 325 -24.44 -24.68 4.39
N VAL A 326 -24.45 -25.62 5.35
CA VAL A 326 -23.49 -25.63 6.46
C VAL A 326 -22.13 -26.26 6.10
N ASP A 327 -22.06 -26.97 4.98
CA ASP A 327 -20.88 -27.68 4.49
C ASP A 327 -20.19 -26.93 3.31
N TYR A 328 -20.66 -25.73 2.93
CA TYR A 328 -20.07 -24.93 1.84
C TYR A 328 -18.60 -24.61 2.11
N GLN A 329 -17.70 -25.04 1.22
CA GLN A 329 -16.26 -25.08 1.48
C GLN A 329 -15.61 -23.70 1.60
N ALA A 330 -16.18 -22.65 0.98
CA ALA A 330 -15.75 -21.26 1.14
C ALA A 330 -15.67 -20.83 2.62
N TRP A 331 -16.65 -21.21 3.45
CA TRP A 331 -16.69 -20.88 4.88
C TRP A 331 -15.62 -21.61 5.74
N ALA A 332 -14.80 -22.49 5.15
CA ALA A 332 -13.60 -23.05 5.78
C ALA A 332 -12.37 -22.12 5.69
N HIS A 333 -12.40 -21.12 4.80
CA HIS A 333 -11.32 -20.15 4.61
C HIS A 333 -11.65 -18.78 5.22
N ALA A 334 -12.89 -18.33 5.04
CA ALA A 334 -13.41 -17.06 5.52
C ALA A 334 -13.42 -16.88 7.05
N PRO A 335 -13.34 -15.63 7.54
CA PRO A 335 -13.40 -15.34 8.97
C PRO A 335 -14.80 -15.62 9.54
N THR A 336 -14.92 -15.73 10.86
CA THR A 336 -16.20 -15.82 11.57
C THR A 336 -16.65 -14.45 12.07
N LEU A 337 -17.96 -14.18 12.01
CA LEU A 337 -18.54 -12.95 12.58
C LEU A 337 -18.28 -12.84 14.08
N GLU A 338 -18.26 -13.97 14.80
CA GLU A 338 -17.89 -14.02 16.21
C GLU A 338 -16.50 -13.41 16.45
N SER A 339 -15.50 -13.75 15.62
CA SER A 339 -14.15 -13.21 15.76
C SER A 339 -14.08 -11.71 15.42
N ALA A 340 -14.74 -11.27 14.34
CA ALA A 340 -14.76 -9.86 13.93
C ALA A 340 -15.49 -8.95 14.94
N LEU A 341 -16.53 -9.48 15.59
CA LEU A 341 -17.35 -8.77 16.59
C LEU A 341 -16.85 -8.95 18.03
N ALA A 342 -15.77 -9.72 18.25
CA ALA A 342 -15.12 -9.87 19.54
C ALA A 342 -14.46 -8.57 20.05
N HIS A 343 -13.83 -8.63 21.22
CA HIS A 343 -13.03 -7.52 21.74
C HIS A 343 -11.74 -7.35 20.91
N GLN A 344 -11.67 -6.27 20.15
CA GLN A 344 -10.57 -5.89 19.27
C GLN A 344 -9.73 -4.76 19.87
N THR A 345 -8.46 -4.64 19.47
CA THR A 345 -7.63 -3.46 19.82
C THR A 345 -8.23 -2.16 19.28
N LEU A 346 -8.93 -2.22 18.14
CA LEU A 346 -9.77 -1.15 17.62
C LEU A 346 -11.19 -1.27 18.20
N ALA A 347 -11.55 -0.38 19.13
CA ALA A 347 -12.93 -0.22 19.58
C ALA A 347 -13.81 0.17 18.39
N THR A 348 -15.01 -0.40 18.28
CA THR A 348 -15.94 0.00 17.20
C THR A 348 -16.26 1.50 17.27
N LEU A 349 -16.63 2.12 16.15
CA LEU A 349 -17.22 3.47 16.15
C LEU A 349 -18.70 3.41 16.56
N PHE A 350 -19.43 2.37 16.14
CA PHE A 350 -20.84 2.14 16.47
C PHE A 350 -21.09 0.68 16.91
N THR A 351 -21.80 0.47 18.02
CA THR A 351 -22.25 -0.86 18.44
C THR A 351 -23.52 -1.28 17.71
N PHE A 352 -23.82 -2.57 17.68
CA PHE A 352 -25.10 -3.09 17.16
C PHE A 352 -26.31 -2.66 18.02
N ASN A 353 -26.09 -2.08 19.21
CA ASN A 353 -27.11 -1.42 20.03
C ASN A 353 -27.32 0.07 19.68
N VAL A 354 -26.65 0.58 18.63
CA VAL A 354 -26.66 2.00 18.22
C VAL A 354 -26.02 2.92 19.29
N GLU A 355 -24.99 2.43 19.98
CA GLU A 355 -24.14 3.22 20.87
C GLU A 355 -22.89 3.70 20.11
N ARG A 356 -22.43 4.92 20.34
CA ARG A 356 -21.34 5.56 19.59
C ARG A 356 -20.10 5.78 20.47
N ARG A 357 -18.89 5.54 19.95
CA ARG A 357 -17.61 5.71 20.67
C ARG A 357 -17.55 7.10 21.33
N ASN A 358 -17.35 7.16 22.64
CA ASN A 358 -17.53 8.39 23.42
C ASN A 358 -16.63 9.53 22.92
N GLU A 359 -15.35 9.21 22.70
CA GLU A 359 -14.30 10.06 22.13
C GLU A 359 -13.77 9.39 20.85
N ILE A 360 -13.99 9.98 19.67
CA ILE A 360 -13.63 9.32 18.39
C ILE A 360 -12.13 9.11 18.22
N SER A 361 -11.31 10.02 18.75
CA SER A 361 -9.84 9.98 18.71
C SER A 361 -9.23 8.84 19.52
N LYS A 362 -9.90 8.38 20.58
CA LYS A 362 -9.44 7.26 21.42
C LYS A 362 -9.90 5.93 20.83
N ARG A 363 -9.37 5.60 19.65
CA ARG A 363 -9.71 4.40 18.85
C ARG A 363 -9.56 3.07 19.60
N GLN A 364 -8.75 3.03 20.66
CA GLN A 364 -8.54 1.83 21.49
C GLN A 364 -9.47 1.76 22.72
N LEU A 365 -10.24 2.81 23.03
CA LEU A 365 -11.06 2.89 24.23
C LEU A 365 -12.50 2.41 23.96
N TRP A 366 -12.85 1.23 24.49
CA TRP A 366 -14.20 0.66 24.47
C TRP A 366 -15.15 1.37 25.45
N ASN A 367 -15.38 2.67 25.25
CA ASN A 367 -16.31 3.51 26.00
C ASN A 367 -17.32 4.15 25.03
N PHE A 368 -18.61 4.05 25.33
CA PHE A 368 -19.70 4.36 24.39
C PHE A 368 -20.81 5.19 25.04
N LYS A 369 -21.51 6.00 24.24
CA LYS A 369 -22.65 6.82 24.68
C LYS A 369 -23.92 6.53 23.86
N LYS A 370 -25.08 6.71 24.50
CA LYS A 370 -26.42 6.58 23.90
C LYS A 370 -27.03 7.91 23.48
N ASP A 371 -26.66 9.01 24.14
CA ASP A 371 -27.00 10.35 23.69
C ASP A 371 -25.97 10.84 22.67
N TRP A 372 -26.34 10.78 21.39
CA TRP A 372 -25.56 11.25 20.25
C TRP A 372 -26.45 11.41 19.03
N TRP A 373 -25.97 12.15 18.02
CA TRP A 373 -26.70 12.37 16.76
C TRP A 373 -25.82 12.04 15.56
N PHE A 374 -26.44 11.49 14.51
CA PHE A 374 -25.77 11.14 13.27
C PHE A 374 -25.09 12.35 12.61
N LEU A 375 -25.81 13.47 12.46
CA LEU A 375 -25.29 14.65 11.77
C LEU A 375 -24.08 15.28 12.49
N THR A 376 -24.14 15.42 13.82
CA THR A 376 -23.00 15.95 14.58
C THR A 376 -21.82 15.00 14.58
N THR A 377 -22.06 13.68 14.66
CA THR A 377 -20.99 12.67 14.57
C THR A 377 -20.32 12.65 13.20
N ALA A 378 -21.10 12.73 12.11
CA ALA A 378 -20.57 12.80 10.75
C ALA A 378 -19.74 14.08 10.52
N ILE A 379 -20.15 15.21 11.09
CA ILE A 379 -19.36 16.46 11.07
C ILE A 379 -18.08 16.30 11.89
N GLU A 380 -18.15 15.75 13.11
CA GLU A 380 -17.00 15.55 14.00
C GLU A 380 -15.95 14.62 13.36
N CYS A 381 -16.37 13.51 12.74
CA CYS A 381 -15.47 12.64 11.96
C CYS A 381 -14.83 13.41 10.80
N LYS A 382 -15.62 14.16 10.02
CA LYS A 382 -15.14 14.95 8.88
C LYS A 382 -14.11 16.02 9.25
N THR A 383 -14.32 16.74 10.35
CA THR A 383 -13.46 17.87 10.74
C THR A 383 -12.28 17.48 11.63
N SER A 384 -12.31 16.29 12.24
CA SER A 384 -11.23 15.80 13.11
C SER A 384 -9.90 15.49 12.40
N GLY A 385 -9.91 15.29 11.08
CA GLY A 385 -8.75 14.79 10.33
C GLY A 385 -8.40 13.31 10.58
N LEU A 386 -9.06 12.63 11.53
CA LEU A 386 -8.83 11.22 11.88
C LEU A 386 -9.16 10.24 10.74
N TRP A 387 -9.91 10.68 9.73
CA TRP A 387 -10.31 9.94 8.52
C TRP A 387 -9.56 10.37 7.26
N ASN A 388 -8.58 11.27 7.37
CA ASN A 388 -7.66 11.52 6.27
C ASN A 388 -6.74 10.31 6.09
N TYR A 389 -6.35 10.01 4.85
CA TYR A 389 -5.36 8.96 4.61
C TYR A 389 -3.97 9.40 5.11
N PRO A 390 -3.19 8.52 5.77
CA PRO A 390 -3.55 7.17 6.20
C PRO A 390 -4.28 7.17 7.55
N ILE A 391 -5.34 6.38 7.64
CA ILE A 391 -6.15 6.24 8.85
C ILE A 391 -5.48 5.23 9.78
N ILE A 392 -5.01 5.70 10.95
CA ILE A 392 -4.27 4.86 11.92
C ILE A 392 -4.93 4.81 13.31
N ILE A 393 -4.54 3.80 14.10
CA ILE A 393 -5.09 3.55 15.44
C ILE A 393 -4.67 4.60 16.49
N HIS A 394 -3.56 5.32 16.28
CA HIS A 394 -2.99 6.27 17.25
C HIS A 394 -3.32 7.74 16.92
N GLY A 395 -4.59 8.04 16.66
CA GLY A 395 -5.08 9.41 16.51
C GLY A 395 -4.84 10.02 15.13
N VAL A 396 -4.60 11.34 15.07
CA VAL A 396 -4.29 12.06 13.82
C VAL A 396 -2.82 11.84 13.52
N GLN A 397 -2.50 11.38 12.32
CA GLN A 397 -1.12 11.12 11.93
C GLN A 397 -0.38 12.43 11.64
N ASN A 398 0.74 12.61 12.34
CA ASN A 398 1.61 13.79 12.23
C ASN A 398 2.70 13.65 11.15
N ILE A 399 3.17 12.43 10.90
CA ILE A 399 4.21 12.09 9.92
C ILE A 399 3.75 10.85 9.15
N VAL A 400 3.77 10.84 7.82
CA VAL A 400 3.30 9.72 6.98
C VAL A 400 4.08 8.42 7.31
N PRO A 401 3.43 7.23 7.39
CA PRO A 401 4.16 5.96 7.55
C PRO A 401 5.10 5.77 6.37
N TRP A 402 6.28 5.21 6.61
CA TRP A 402 7.32 5.02 5.59
C TRP A 402 7.75 6.32 4.89
N SER A 403 7.49 7.51 5.46
CA SER A 403 8.00 8.79 4.95
C SER A 403 9.50 8.68 4.72
N SER A 404 9.99 9.24 3.61
CA SER A 404 11.41 9.53 3.51
C SER A 404 11.80 10.46 4.65
N VAL A 405 12.97 10.22 5.24
CA VAL A 405 13.57 11.05 6.29
C VAL A 405 14.92 11.51 5.73
N THR A 406 15.21 12.79 5.80
CA THR A 406 16.54 13.32 5.43
C THR A 406 17.00 14.35 6.45
N VAL A 407 18.30 14.63 6.49
CA VAL A 407 18.93 15.37 7.58
C VAL A 407 20.06 16.28 7.07
N THR A 408 20.23 17.43 7.69
CA THR A 408 21.40 18.30 7.54
C THR A 408 22.01 18.62 8.89
N THR A 409 23.31 18.92 8.89
CA THR A 409 24.08 19.30 10.09
C THR A 409 24.69 20.70 9.90
N PRO A 410 23.88 21.77 9.99
CA PRO A 410 24.31 23.17 9.86
C PRO A 410 25.64 23.53 10.55
N ARG A 411 25.80 23.14 11.81
CA ARG A 411 26.98 23.37 12.65
C ARG A 411 27.02 22.33 13.78
N LEU A 412 28.10 22.34 14.58
CA LEU A 412 28.19 21.58 15.82
C LEU A 412 26.97 21.84 16.73
N SER A 413 26.36 20.76 17.23
CA SER A 413 25.13 20.78 18.05
C SER A 413 23.87 21.37 17.38
N HIS A 414 23.86 21.46 16.04
CA HIS A 414 22.70 21.92 15.26
C HIS A 414 22.37 20.92 14.14
N VAL A 415 21.18 20.34 14.19
CA VAL A 415 20.67 19.34 13.24
C VAL A 415 19.30 19.77 12.74
N ARG A 416 18.99 19.55 11.46
CA ARG A 416 17.65 19.70 10.89
C ARG A 416 17.22 18.40 10.24
N VAL A 417 16.05 17.88 10.60
CA VAL A 417 15.49 16.63 10.08
C VAL A 417 14.18 16.93 9.37
N TYR A 418 14.06 16.43 8.14
CA TYR A 418 12.92 16.66 7.25
C TYR A 418 12.15 15.36 6.98
N TYR A 419 10.82 15.46 6.97
CA TYR A 419 9.88 14.36 6.73
C TYR A 419 8.51 14.92 6.31
N GLN A 420 7.57 14.07 5.91
CA GLN A 420 6.30 14.49 5.30
C GLN A 420 5.07 14.31 6.20
N SER A 421 4.14 15.27 6.20
CA SER A 421 2.80 15.18 6.79
C SER A 421 1.76 14.55 5.83
N PRO A 422 0.67 13.94 6.34
CA PRO A 422 -0.36 13.31 5.50
C PRO A 422 -1.10 14.22 4.50
N ASP A 423 -0.97 15.54 4.61
CA ASP A 423 -1.47 16.49 3.60
C ASP A 423 -0.46 16.76 2.46
N GLY A 424 0.66 16.03 2.42
CA GLY A 424 1.77 16.18 1.46
C GLY A 424 2.80 17.26 1.82
N GLY A 425 2.62 17.96 2.94
CA GLY A 425 3.55 18.99 3.41
C GLY A 425 4.89 18.44 3.89
N ILE A 426 5.99 19.16 3.65
CA ILE A 426 7.30 18.84 4.22
C ILE A 426 7.53 19.66 5.49
N ILE A 427 7.78 18.96 6.60
CA ILE A 427 8.04 19.50 7.94
C ILE A 427 9.54 19.47 8.22
N GLU A 428 9.99 20.39 9.07
CA GLU A 428 11.35 20.43 9.65
C GLU A 428 11.24 20.31 11.18
N SER A 429 12.00 19.38 11.76
CA SER A 429 12.41 19.45 13.17
C SER A 429 13.83 19.99 13.23
N GLU A 430 14.08 20.95 14.12
CA GLU A 430 15.40 21.56 14.31
C GLU A 430 15.87 21.28 15.74
N HIS A 431 16.96 20.52 15.89
CA HIS A 431 17.66 20.37 17.16
C HIS A 431 18.75 21.44 17.23
N MET A 432 18.69 22.32 18.22
CA MET A 432 19.68 23.39 18.40
C MET A 432 20.11 23.46 19.86
N ASP A 433 21.43 23.34 20.08
CA ASP A 433 22.11 23.53 21.36
C ASP A 433 21.50 22.74 22.53
N GLY A 434 20.94 21.56 22.24
CA GLY A 434 20.41 20.60 23.22
C GLY A 434 18.87 20.55 23.34
N LEU A 435 18.13 21.30 22.52
CA LEU A 435 16.66 21.30 22.50
C LEU A 435 16.12 21.03 21.10
N TRP A 436 15.08 20.20 21.01
CA TRP A 436 14.28 20.06 19.79
C TRP A 436 13.23 21.16 19.68
N GLY A 437 13.16 21.76 18.50
CA GLY A 437 12.11 22.65 18.03
C GLY A 437 11.63 22.23 16.64
N GLY A 438 10.85 23.10 15.99
CA GLY A 438 10.14 22.74 14.76
C GLY A 438 9.05 21.71 15.07
N GLY A 439 9.02 20.61 14.32
CA GLY A 439 8.20 19.43 14.61
C GLY A 439 6.82 19.43 13.96
N PRO A 440 6.05 18.32 14.06
CA PRO A 440 4.78 18.18 13.34
C PRO A 440 3.64 19.07 13.84
N SER A 441 3.86 19.84 14.91
CA SER A 441 2.97 20.90 15.37
C SER A 441 3.11 22.22 14.57
N LYS A 442 4.04 22.29 13.62
CA LYS A 442 4.29 23.45 12.75
C LYS A 442 3.63 23.29 11.39
N SER A 443 3.39 24.42 10.73
CA SER A 443 3.07 24.47 9.31
C SER A 443 4.22 23.89 8.48
N ALA A 444 3.88 23.10 7.46
CA ALA A 444 4.85 22.63 6.47
C ALA A 444 5.50 23.80 5.71
N ILE A 445 6.77 23.63 5.33
CA ILE A 445 7.59 24.62 4.60
C ILE A 445 7.11 24.73 3.14
N PHE A 446 6.79 23.60 2.52
CA PHE A 446 6.28 23.46 1.16
C PHE A 446 5.48 22.16 1.03
N LYS A 447 4.94 21.87 -0.17
CA LYS A 447 4.25 20.62 -0.49
C LYS A 447 4.98 19.82 -1.57
N ALA A 448 4.94 18.51 -1.42
CA ALA A 448 5.48 17.50 -2.34
C ALA A 448 4.41 16.43 -2.61
N VAL A 449 4.67 15.50 -3.54
CA VAL A 449 3.82 14.31 -3.68
C VAL A 449 3.89 13.46 -2.40
N LEU A 450 2.75 12.87 -1.99
CA LEU A 450 2.74 11.91 -0.89
C LEU A 450 3.64 10.71 -1.20
N PHE A 451 4.50 10.37 -0.24
CA PHE A 451 5.61 9.43 -0.31
C PHE A 451 6.75 9.89 -1.22
N THR A 452 7.03 11.20 -1.26
CA THR A 452 8.23 11.71 -1.95
C THR A 452 9.51 11.13 -1.33
N PRO A 453 10.52 10.75 -2.13
CA PRO A 453 11.89 10.71 -1.64
C PRO A 453 12.33 12.11 -1.19
N LEU A 454 13.23 12.17 -0.21
CA LEU A 454 13.86 13.40 0.25
C LEU A 454 15.37 13.24 0.34
N ALA A 455 16.11 14.22 -0.14
CA ALA A 455 17.53 14.42 0.17
C ALA A 455 17.76 15.88 0.56
N ALA A 456 18.66 16.17 1.49
CA ALA A 456 18.96 17.53 1.90
C ALA A 456 20.46 17.76 2.05
N ILE A 457 20.90 19.01 1.81
CA ILE A 457 22.29 19.45 1.98
C ILE A 457 22.32 20.83 2.64
N ASN A 458 23.42 21.12 3.33
CA ASN A 458 23.73 22.45 3.85
C ASN A 458 25.15 22.87 3.47
N PHE A 459 25.37 24.18 3.38
CA PHE A 459 26.69 24.80 3.19
C PHE A 459 26.71 26.22 3.79
N ASN A 460 27.88 26.88 3.78
CA ASN A 460 28.08 28.22 4.38
C ASN A 460 27.62 28.27 5.85
N ASP A 461 28.08 27.33 6.67
CA ASP A 461 27.68 27.14 8.09
C ASP A 461 26.16 26.96 8.31
N GLY A 462 25.46 26.40 7.30
CA GLY A 462 24.02 26.21 7.34
C GLY A 462 23.18 27.46 7.03
N LYS A 463 23.83 28.57 6.63
CA LYS A 463 23.15 29.74 6.06
C LYS A 463 22.43 29.38 4.76
N GLU A 464 22.97 28.42 4.02
CA GLU A 464 22.35 27.84 2.83
C GLU A 464 21.91 26.40 3.12
N THR A 465 20.67 26.07 2.75
CA THR A 465 20.11 24.71 2.82
C THR A 465 19.33 24.43 1.54
N ARG A 466 19.36 23.18 1.07
CA ARG A 466 18.56 22.70 -0.08
C ARG A 466 17.87 21.40 0.30
N VAL A 467 16.62 21.24 -0.11
CA VAL A 467 15.85 19.99 0.03
C VAL A 467 15.34 19.58 -1.35
N TYR A 468 15.69 18.37 -1.77
CA TYR A 468 15.33 17.76 -3.05
C TYR A 468 14.14 16.82 -2.87
N TYR A 469 13.16 16.94 -3.75
CA TYR A 469 11.86 16.26 -3.63
C TYR A 469 11.19 16.06 -5.00
N LEU A 470 10.06 15.37 -5.03
CA LEU A 470 9.20 15.23 -6.21
C LEU A 470 7.88 16.00 -6.03
N ASP A 471 7.47 16.76 -7.05
CA ASP A 471 6.15 17.42 -7.06
C ASP A 471 4.99 16.45 -7.36
N GLU A 472 3.75 16.95 -7.31
CA GLU A 472 2.53 16.19 -7.66
C GLU A 472 2.52 15.61 -9.09
N GLN A 473 3.49 15.94 -9.94
CA GLN A 473 3.64 15.43 -11.30
C GLN A 473 4.89 14.51 -11.44
N TYR A 474 5.59 14.21 -10.33
CA TYR A 474 6.85 13.47 -10.27
C TYR A 474 7.98 14.09 -11.09
N PHE A 475 8.04 15.43 -11.18
CA PHE A 475 9.27 16.12 -11.58
C PHE A 475 10.18 16.32 -10.37
N LEU A 476 11.50 16.20 -10.59
CA LEU A 476 12.51 16.51 -9.58
C LEU A 476 12.56 18.03 -9.33
N GLN A 477 12.45 18.41 -8.06
CA GLN A 477 12.41 19.78 -7.59
C GLN A 477 13.48 20.04 -6.50
N GLU A 478 13.77 21.31 -6.29
CA GLU A 478 14.64 21.82 -5.23
C GLU A 478 13.88 22.92 -4.46
N TYR A 479 13.87 22.84 -3.13
CA TYR A 479 13.45 23.94 -2.26
C TYR A 479 14.67 24.48 -1.50
N CYS A 480 14.88 25.79 -1.56
CA CYS A 480 16.08 26.46 -1.08
C CYS A 480 15.77 27.33 0.13
N TYR A 481 16.59 27.24 1.18
CA TYR A 481 16.72 28.30 2.19
C TYR A 481 18.03 29.04 1.97
N SER A 482 17.97 30.37 2.12
CA SER A 482 19.14 31.25 2.11
C SER A 482 18.99 32.31 3.20
N ALA A 483 19.97 32.41 4.10
CA ALA A 483 19.95 33.38 5.20
C ALA A 483 19.90 34.83 4.69
N ASP A 484 20.57 35.13 3.57
CA ASP A 484 20.59 36.45 2.95
C ASP A 484 19.20 36.86 2.40
N LYS A 485 18.35 35.87 2.08
CA LYS A 485 16.94 36.10 1.71
C LYS A 485 15.99 36.02 2.92
N GLY A 486 16.38 35.32 3.98
CA GLY A 486 15.59 35.12 5.19
C GLY A 486 14.34 34.25 5.03
N HIS A 487 14.14 33.57 3.89
CA HIS A 487 12.96 32.75 3.60
C HIS A 487 13.29 31.58 2.67
N TRP A 488 12.38 30.60 2.60
CA TRP A 488 12.44 29.49 1.67
C TRP A 488 11.84 29.84 0.30
N PHE A 489 12.42 29.35 -0.79
CA PHE A 489 12.03 29.64 -2.18
C PHE A 489 12.29 28.43 -3.11
N LEU A 490 11.63 28.39 -4.27
CA LEU A 490 11.90 27.37 -5.31
C LEU A 490 13.30 27.51 -5.90
N GLY A 491 14.04 26.40 -5.96
CA GLY A 491 15.34 26.30 -6.62
C GLY A 491 15.26 26.15 -8.13
N GLU A 492 16.40 26.31 -8.80
CA GLU A 492 16.45 26.32 -10.27
C GLU A 492 16.43 24.92 -10.89
N LEU A 493 16.62 23.85 -10.10
CA LEU A 493 16.59 22.46 -10.57
C LEU A 493 15.29 22.11 -11.31
N GLY A 494 14.15 22.64 -10.84
CA GLY A 494 12.84 22.43 -11.47
C GLY A 494 12.76 22.88 -12.94
N ASN A 495 13.60 23.85 -13.34
CA ASN A 495 13.70 24.31 -14.73
C ASN A 495 14.25 23.24 -15.68
N MET A 496 14.93 22.20 -15.16
CA MET A 496 15.41 21.06 -15.95
C MET A 496 14.30 20.10 -16.37
N GLN A 497 13.09 20.19 -15.78
CA GLN A 497 11.92 19.37 -16.11
C GLN A 497 12.21 17.85 -16.13
N ILE A 498 12.98 17.39 -15.13
CA ILE A 498 13.41 15.99 -14.98
C ILE A 498 12.24 15.14 -14.49
N GLN A 499 11.65 14.34 -15.37
CA GLN A 499 10.59 13.39 -15.03
C GLN A 499 11.21 12.17 -14.33
N ALA A 500 11.09 12.11 -13.01
CA ALA A 500 11.59 11.02 -12.19
C ALA A 500 10.75 9.73 -12.36
N ALA A 501 11.34 8.58 -12.05
CA ALA A 501 10.57 7.36 -11.82
C ALA A 501 9.75 7.50 -10.54
N THR A 502 8.49 7.03 -10.54
CA THR A 502 7.54 7.24 -9.43
C THR A 502 7.94 6.54 -8.12
N ASN A 503 8.88 5.60 -8.19
CA ASN A 503 9.47 4.86 -7.08
C ASN A 503 10.95 5.23 -6.79
N THR A 504 11.52 6.26 -7.44
CA THR A 504 12.95 6.59 -7.23
C THR A 504 13.24 7.04 -5.81
N SER A 505 14.46 6.74 -5.34
CA SER A 505 15.10 7.49 -4.28
C SER A 505 15.80 8.75 -4.83
N ILE A 506 16.22 9.65 -3.95
CA ILE A 506 17.10 10.79 -4.29
C ILE A 506 18.31 10.72 -3.33
N ALA A 507 19.51 10.91 -3.86
CA ALA A 507 20.70 11.22 -3.06
C ALA A 507 21.26 12.58 -3.46
N ALA A 508 21.88 13.31 -2.52
CA ALA A 508 22.54 14.58 -2.81
C ALA A 508 23.74 14.83 -1.88
N PHE A 509 24.75 15.52 -2.38
CA PHE A 509 25.84 16.11 -1.59
C PHE A 509 26.34 17.42 -2.21
N GLN A 510 27.15 18.15 -1.45
CA GLN A 510 27.92 19.30 -1.95
C GLN A 510 29.40 19.21 -1.55
N TYR A 511 30.26 19.87 -2.32
CA TYR A 511 31.67 20.11 -1.99
C TYR A 511 32.10 21.52 -2.45
N GLY A 512 33.12 22.08 -1.82
CA GLY A 512 33.69 23.37 -2.22
C GLY A 512 34.87 23.25 -3.20
N ASP A 513 35.30 24.37 -3.77
CA ASP A 513 36.59 24.51 -4.46
C ASP A 513 37.54 25.50 -3.76
N ASP A 514 38.80 25.55 -4.23
CA ASP A 514 39.85 26.45 -3.72
C ASP A 514 39.55 27.95 -3.93
N GLN A 515 38.52 28.30 -4.70
CA GLN A 515 38.09 29.67 -5.02
C GLN A 515 36.85 30.09 -4.20
N GLY A 516 36.28 29.19 -3.39
CA GLY A 516 35.04 29.41 -2.64
C GLY A 516 33.76 29.13 -3.42
N GLY A 517 33.86 28.50 -4.60
CA GLY A 517 32.73 27.92 -5.31
C GLY A 517 32.11 26.75 -4.52
N VAL A 518 30.83 26.49 -4.78
CA VAL A 518 30.09 25.35 -4.20
C VAL A 518 29.51 24.51 -5.33
N HIS A 519 29.87 23.24 -5.35
CA HIS A 519 29.45 22.24 -6.31
C HIS A 519 28.41 21.33 -5.69
N ILE A 520 27.29 21.11 -6.37
CA ILE A 520 26.20 20.22 -5.90
C ILE A 520 26.07 19.05 -6.86
N ARG A 521 25.84 17.85 -6.33
CA ARG A 521 25.47 16.66 -7.11
C ARG A 521 24.18 16.06 -6.54
N VAL A 522 23.23 15.77 -7.41
CA VAL A 522 21.94 15.12 -7.09
C VAL A 522 21.76 13.90 -8.00
N TYR A 523 21.27 12.79 -7.44
CA TYR A 523 21.12 11.52 -8.12
C TYR A 523 19.71 10.95 -7.99
N CYS A 524 19.10 10.51 -9.09
CA CYS A 524 17.85 9.75 -9.10
C CYS A 524 17.72 8.85 -10.35
N GLN A 525 16.67 8.03 -10.41
CA GLN A 525 16.25 7.31 -11.61
C GLN A 525 15.17 8.12 -12.35
N GLU A 526 15.30 8.24 -13.67
CA GLU A 526 14.29 8.86 -14.54
C GLU A 526 13.20 7.86 -14.95
N LEU A 527 12.03 8.37 -15.35
CA LEU A 527 10.90 7.54 -15.78
C LEU A 527 11.30 6.58 -16.92
N ALA A 528 10.96 5.30 -16.75
CA ALA A 528 11.35 4.19 -17.63
C ALA A 528 12.88 3.97 -17.79
N SER A 529 13.70 4.40 -16.83
CA SER A 529 15.17 4.27 -16.85
C SER A 529 15.74 3.79 -15.50
N ASN A 530 16.11 2.51 -15.42
CA ASN A 530 16.79 1.93 -14.26
C ASN A 530 18.25 2.43 -14.05
N THR A 531 18.88 3.10 -15.02
CA THR A 531 20.19 3.74 -14.81
C THR A 531 20.06 4.95 -13.90
N ILE A 532 20.96 5.07 -12.93
CA ILE A 532 21.04 6.26 -12.07
C ILE A 532 21.58 7.44 -12.90
N LYS A 533 20.95 8.61 -12.77
CA LYS A 533 21.34 9.86 -13.44
C LYS A 533 21.96 10.81 -12.44
N GLU A 534 23.05 11.47 -12.83
CA GLU A 534 23.65 12.58 -12.10
C GLU A 534 23.14 13.93 -12.65
N PHE A 535 22.82 14.84 -11.75
CA PHE A 535 22.52 16.25 -12.04
C PHE A 535 23.48 17.13 -11.23
N CYS A 536 24.15 18.03 -11.93
CA CYS A 536 25.24 18.84 -11.39
C CYS A 536 24.81 20.30 -11.29
N ASN A 537 25.18 20.98 -10.21
CA ASN A 537 25.26 22.43 -10.21
C ASN A 537 26.71 22.85 -9.95
N ASP A 538 27.32 23.51 -10.94
CA ASP A 538 28.65 24.13 -10.85
C ASP A 538 28.53 25.64 -11.15
N GLY A 539 27.59 26.31 -10.47
CA GLY A 539 27.16 27.69 -10.75
C GLY A 539 25.94 27.78 -11.67
N TYR A 540 25.57 26.68 -12.33
CA TYR A 540 24.30 26.48 -13.05
C TYR A 540 23.97 24.99 -13.12
N TRP A 541 22.69 24.64 -13.27
CA TRP A 541 22.23 23.25 -13.32
C TRP A 541 22.43 22.60 -14.71
N PHE A 542 23.02 21.41 -14.76
CA PHE A 542 23.19 20.60 -15.98
C PHE A 542 23.14 19.08 -15.70
N ARG A 543 23.05 18.27 -16.76
CA ARG A 543 23.05 16.79 -16.67
C ARG A 543 24.49 16.27 -16.67
N GLY A 544 24.83 15.48 -15.66
CA GLY A 544 26.15 14.86 -15.49
C GLY A 544 26.21 13.44 -16.06
N THR A 545 26.93 12.59 -15.35
CA THR A 545 27.19 11.18 -15.69
C THR A 545 25.92 10.33 -15.70
N ILE A 546 25.84 9.35 -16.62
CA ILE A 546 24.91 8.22 -16.50
C ILE A 546 25.67 7.09 -15.79
N LEU A 547 25.23 6.76 -14.59
CA LEU A 547 25.84 5.76 -13.72
C LEU A 547 25.17 4.38 -13.94
N PRO A 548 25.65 3.30 -13.30
CA PRO A 548 25.16 1.95 -13.59
C PRO A 548 23.64 1.76 -13.52
N VAL A 549 23.18 0.69 -14.16
CA VAL A 549 21.84 0.13 -13.91
C VAL A 549 21.78 -0.30 -12.45
N ALA A 550 20.69 0.08 -11.79
CA ALA A 550 20.32 -0.33 -10.45
C ALA A 550 18.91 -0.96 -10.48
N LEU A 551 18.51 -1.61 -9.39
CA LEU A 551 17.14 -2.06 -9.19
C LEU A 551 16.16 -0.89 -9.40
N SER A 552 15.01 -1.14 -10.02
CA SER A 552 13.96 -0.10 -10.16
C SER A 552 13.45 0.32 -8.80
N GLY A 553 13.59 1.60 -8.46
CA GLY A 553 13.28 2.12 -7.13
C GLY A 553 14.35 1.84 -6.07
N SER A 554 15.59 1.53 -6.48
CA SER A 554 16.72 1.43 -5.56
C SER A 554 16.80 2.66 -4.66
N SER A 555 17.02 2.44 -3.36
CA SER A 555 17.54 3.49 -2.49
C SER A 555 18.91 3.95 -3.00
N LEU A 556 19.19 5.24 -2.87
CA LEU A 556 20.46 5.85 -3.27
C LEU A 556 21.05 6.55 -2.05
N ALA A 557 22.32 6.29 -1.76
CA ALA A 557 23.09 7.04 -0.78
C ALA A 557 24.39 7.52 -1.40
N ALA A 558 24.68 8.81 -1.31
CA ALA A 558 25.86 9.41 -1.92
C ALA A 558 26.65 10.22 -0.89
N VAL A 559 27.97 10.09 -0.87
CA VAL A 559 28.87 10.83 0.05
C VAL A 559 30.07 11.39 -0.70
N THR A 560 30.64 12.47 -0.18
CA THR A 560 31.88 13.06 -0.64
C THR A 560 32.82 13.31 0.53
N TYR A 561 34.14 13.15 0.32
CA TYR A 561 35.18 13.38 1.33
C TYR A 561 36.52 13.69 0.65
N TRP A 562 37.47 14.28 1.38
CA TRP A 562 38.78 14.70 0.86
C TRP A 562 39.92 13.85 1.40
N TRP A 563 40.35 12.86 0.63
CA TRP A 563 41.45 11.97 1.01
C TRP A 563 42.23 11.52 -0.24
N ASN A 564 43.44 12.04 -0.40
CA ASN A 564 44.23 11.92 -1.63
C ASN A 564 43.40 12.36 -2.86
N GLY A 565 43.08 13.64 -2.91
CA GLY A 565 42.13 14.21 -3.87
C GLY A 565 40.67 14.12 -3.39
N LEU A 566 39.75 14.57 -4.23
CA LEU A 566 38.30 14.53 -3.99
C LEU A 566 37.78 13.09 -4.23
N GLN A 567 37.06 12.55 -3.25
CA GLN A 567 36.56 11.17 -3.26
C GLN A 567 35.04 11.18 -3.14
N MET A 568 34.33 10.59 -4.11
CA MET A 568 32.87 10.42 -4.04
C MET A 568 32.51 8.94 -4.03
N ARG A 569 31.47 8.55 -3.28
CA ARG A 569 30.91 7.19 -3.30
C ARG A 569 29.39 7.26 -3.48
N LEU A 570 28.86 6.39 -4.31
CA LEU A 570 27.43 6.18 -4.51
C LEU A 570 27.10 4.72 -4.21
N TYR A 571 26.12 4.49 -3.35
CA TYR A 571 25.64 3.17 -2.95
C TYR A 571 24.21 2.95 -3.44
N TYR A 572 23.96 1.76 -3.97
CA TYR A 572 22.70 1.37 -4.61
C TYR A 572 22.50 -0.15 -4.52
N GLN A 573 21.30 -0.63 -4.85
CA GLN A 573 20.95 -2.05 -4.95
C GLN A 573 20.81 -2.46 -6.42
N ASP A 574 21.18 -3.70 -6.76
CA ASP A 574 21.05 -4.27 -8.11
C ASP A 574 19.96 -5.36 -8.19
N ASP A 575 19.63 -5.81 -9.41
CA ASP A 575 18.60 -6.83 -9.72
C ASP A 575 18.91 -8.25 -9.15
N ASP A 576 20.09 -8.43 -8.55
CA ASP A 576 20.45 -9.61 -7.73
C ASP A 576 20.16 -9.43 -6.22
N LEU A 577 19.58 -8.29 -5.84
CA LEU A 577 19.30 -7.79 -4.49
C LEU A 577 20.52 -7.48 -3.61
N SER A 578 21.74 -7.51 -4.16
CA SER A 578 22.94 -7.08 -3.45
C SER A 578 23.13 -5.57 -3.48
N ILE A 579 23.70 -5.04 -2.40
CA ILE A 579 24.13 -3.64 -2.31
C ILE A 579 25.53 -3.50 -2.90
N LYS A 580 25.74 -2.46 -3.70
CA LYS A 580 26.95 -2.17 -4.50
C LYS A 580 27.42 -0.74 -4.29
N GLU A 581 28.72 -0.53 -4.51
CA GLU A 581 29.40 0.77 -4.45
C GLU A 581 29.91 1.18 -5.84
N HIS A 582 29.75 2.45 -6.18
CA HIS A 582 30.42 3.12 -7.29
C HIS A 582 31.28 4.26 -6.75
N CYS A 583 32.50 4.40 -7.25
CA CYS A 583 33.52 5.30 -6.73
C CYS A 583 33.92 6.34 -7.79
N LEU A 584 34.09 7.59 -7.38
CA LEU A 584 34.87 8.58 -8.11
C LEU A 584 36.20 8.84 -7.38
N ASP A 585 37.28 8.90 -8.15
CA ASP A 585 38.51 9.63 -7.81
C ASP A 585 39.01 10.41 -9.04
N GLU A 586 40.22 10.96 -8.96
CA GLU A 586 40.87 11.75 -10.03
C GLU A 586 40.92 11.06 -11.40
N ARG A 587 40.74 9.72 -11.46
CA ARG A 587 40.74 8.91 -12.69
C ARG A 587 39.36 8.74 -13.32
N GLY A 588 38.29 9.26 -12.70
CA GLY A 588 36.90 9.09 -13.13
C GLY A 588 36.15 8.00 -12.36
N TRP A 589 34.95 7.66 -12.83
CA TRP A 589 34.05 6.70 -12.16
C TRP A 589 34.47 5.24 -12.37
N PHE A 590 34.47 4.44 -11.31
CA PHE A 590 34.77 3.00 -11.35
C PHE A 590 33.93 2.20 -10.33
N PRO A 591 33.69 0.89 -10.54
CA PRO A 591 33.01 0.04 -9.56
C PRO A 591 33.87 -0.18 -8.31
N GLY A 592 33.26 -0.01 -7.13
CA GLY A 592 33.86 -0.32 -5.83
C GLY A 592 33.52 -1.74 -5.36
N LYS A 593 33.21 -1.89 -4.08
CA LYS A 593 32.75 -3.15 -3.48
C LYS A 593 31.41 -3.59 -4.09
N LEU A 594 31.46 -4.66 -4.88
CA LEU A 594 30.31 -5.20 -5.64
C LEU A 594 29.30 -6.02 -4.83
N ASN A 595 29.52 -6.21 -3.53
CA ASN A 595 28.61 -6.93 -2.64
C ASN A 595 28.89 -6.58 -1.17
N PHE A 596 27.99 -5.86 -0.51
CA PHE A 596 27.98 -5.64 0.95
C PHE A 596 27.17 -6.73 1.69
N GLY A 597 26.21 -7.31 1.00
CA GLY A 597 25.21 -8.25 1.48
C GLY A 597 23.99 -8.18 0.57
N LYS A 598 23.01 -9.05 0.79
CA LYS A 598 21.67 -8.90 0.21
C LYS A 598 20.75 -8.20 1.18
N ALA A 599 19.76 -7.49 0.63
CA ALA A 599 18.72 -6.78 1.37
C ALA A 599 17.35 -7.08 0.71
N PRO A 600 16.21 -6.74 1.35
CA PRO A 600 14.92 -6.65 0.68
C PRO A 600 15.01 -5.76 -0.58
N GLY A 601 14.15 -5.98 -1.57
CA GLY A 601 14.04 -5.06 -2.71
C GLY A 601 13.70 -3.64 -2.24
N CYS A 602 14.36 -2.66 -2.85
CA CYS A 602 14.24 -1.23 -2.54
C CYS A 602 14.50 -0.91 -1.04
N ALA A 603 15.38 -1.69 -0.39
CA ALA A 603 15.76 -1.42 1.00
C ALA A 603 16.43 -0.04 1.13
N PRO A 604 16.08 0.77 2.15
CA PRO A 604 16.74 2.05 2.39
C PRO A 604 18.23 1.84 2.70
N ILE A 605 19.05 2.66 2.08
CA ILE A 605 20.50 2.75 2.25
C ILE A 605 20.81 4.16 2.74
N SER A 606 21.72 4.31 3.69
CA SER A 606 22.30 5.59 4.06
C SER A 606 23.80 5.43 4.28
N ALA A 607 24.58 6.46 4.00
CA ALA A 607 26.04 6.39 4.05
C ALA A 607 26.66 7.68 4.59
N LEU A 608 27.84 7.54 5.17
CA LEU A 608 28.66 8.63 5.71
C LEU A 608 30.08 8.51 5.17
N GLY A 609 30.75 9.65 4.97
CA GLY A 609 32.17 9.71 4.64
C GLY A 609 32.81 10.94 5.27
N TYR A 610 34.00 10.77 5.84
CA TYR A 610 34.76 11.84 6.51
C TYR A 610 36.21 11.42 6.70
N CYS A 611 37.07 12.39 7.03
CA CYS A 611 38.47 12.15 7.37
C CYS A 611 38.69 12.38 8.85
N THR A 612 39.38 11.43 9.50
CA THR A 612 39.63 11.43 10.94
C THR A 612 40.82 12.32 11.30
N SER A 613 40.90 12.76 12.56
CA SER A 613 41.92 13.69 13.07
C SER A 613 43.36 13.14 13.04
N ASP A 614 43.54 11.84 12.78
CA ASP A 614 44.80 11.15 12.56
C ASP A 614 45.24 11.10 11.08
N GLY A 615 44.43 11.64 10.16
CA GLY A 615 44.68 11.62 8.70
C GLY A 615 44.14 10.39 7.96
N GLY A 616 43.42 9.51 8.66
CA GLY A 616 42.65 8.44 8.04
C GLY A 616 41.40 8.96 7.30
N ALA A 617 40.81 8.09 6.47
CA ALA A 617 39.46 8.27 5.96
C ALA A 617 38.57 7.13 6.47
N LYS A 618 37.34 7.48 6.87
CA LYS A 618 36.31 6.51 7.25
C LYS A 618 35.08 6.63 6.36
N LEU A 619 34.48 5.47 6.08
CA LEU A 619 33.17 5.35 5.44
C LEU A 619 32.27 4.50 6.31
N HIS A 620 30.99 4.83 6.37
CA HIS A 620 29.96 3.96 6.93
C HIS A 620 28.86 3.77 5.90
N VAL A 621 28.35 2.54 5.77
CA VAL A 621 27.20 2.20 4.93
C VAL A 621 26.21 1.41 5.78
N TYR A 622 24.98 1.89 5.82
CA TYR A 622 23.88 1.33 6.59
C TYR A 622 22.74 0.91 5.65
N TRP A 623 22.06 -0.19 5.96
CA TRP A 623 20.90 -0.66 5.20
C TRP A 623 19.94 -1.48 6.08
N ARG A 624 18.69 -1.65 5.61
CA ARG A 624 17.74 -2.60 6.22
C ARG A 624 18.01 -4.03 5.72
N ASN A 625 18.27 -4.98 6.62
CA ASN A 625 18.43 -6.41 6.28
C ASN A 625 17.07 -7.13 6.07
N LEU A 626 17.10 -8.44 5.83
CA LEU A 626 15.88 -9.25 5.59
C LEU A 626 15.04 -9.40 6.88
N GLU A 627 15.71 -9.32 8.03
CA GLU A 627 15.18 -9.45 9.38
C GLU A 627 14.48 -8.17 9.88
N ASN A 628 14.42 -7.11 9.06
CA ASN A 628 13.92 -5.77 9.41
C ASN A 628 14.69 -5.11 10.57
N GLU A 629 16.01 -5.18 10.45
CA GLU A 629 16.98 -4.51 11.29
C GLU A 629 17.80 -3.54 10.43
N ILE A 630 18.16 -2.39 10.97
CA ILE A 630 19.20 -1.56 10.38
C ILE A 630 20.54 -2.15 10.80
N VAL A 631 21.33 -2.53 9.80
CA VAL A 631 22.70 -3.01 9.94
C VAL A 631 23.63 -2.06 9.20
N GLY A 632 24.93 -2.15 9.45
CA GLY A 632 25.92 -1.42 8.67
C GLY A 632 27.34 -1.98 8.74
N MET A 633 28.19 -1.46 7.85
CA MET A 633 29.63 -1.74 7.80
C MET A 633 30.40 -0.42 7.90
N GLU A 634 31.55 -0.48 8.57
CA GLU A 634 32.56 0.59 8.58
C GLU A 634 33.71 0.20 7.63
N ASN A 635 34.29 1.20 6.97
CA ASN A 635 35.60 1.11 6.34
C ASN A 635 36.58 2.01 7.09
N ALA A 636 37.66 1.43 7.62
CA ALA A 636 38.79 2.14 8.18
C ALA A 636 40.08 1.59 7.54
N GLY A 637 40.28 1.90 6.26
CA GLY A 637 41.31 1.31 5.39
C GLY A 637 40.95 -0.06 4.81
N SER A 638 40.01 -0.78 5.43
CA SER A 638 39.29 -1.91 4.83
C SER A 638 37.88 -2.04 5.42
N TRP A 639 36.98 -2.68 4.67
CA TRP A 639 35.59 -2.93 5.12
C TRP A 639 35.54 -4.00 6.21
N GLY A 640 35.07 -3.63 7.40
CA GLY A 640 34.87 -4.51 8.56
C GLY A 640 33.65 -5.43 8.45
N PRO A 641 33.22 -6.09 9.55
CA PRO A 641 32.03 -6.93 9.56
C PRO A 641 30.73 -6.13 9.47
N VAL A 642 29.63 -6.82 9.15
CA VAL A 642 28.27 -6.28 9.26
C VAL A 642 27.85 -6.28 10.73
N ASN A 643 27.45 -5.12 11.25
CA ASN A 643 27.01 -4.94 12.64
C ASN A 643 25.57 -4.46 12.68
N LYS A 644 24.80 -4.92 13.67
CA LYS A 644 23.43 -4.44 13.93
C LYS A 644 23.45 -3.08 14.64
N VAL A 645 22.57 -2.17 14.21
CA VAL A 645 22.39 -0.83 14.77
C VAL A 645 21.02 -0.70 15.45
N VAL A 646 19.94 -1.08 14.76
CA VAL A 646 18.56 -1.06 15.29
C VAL A 646 17.85 -2.34 14.84
N GLY A 647 16.94 -2.91 15.64
CA GLY A 647 16.15 -4.08 15.24
C GLY A 647 14.70 -4.01 15.69
N GLY A 648 13.86 -4.91 15.14
CA GLY A 648 12.42 -4.91 15.42
C GLY A 648 11.66 -3.80 14.70
N LEU A 649 12.15 -3.35 13.54
CA LEU A 649 11.52 -2.30 12.74
C LEU A 649 10.34 -2.86 11.94
N LYS A 650 9.44 -1.96 11.52
CA LYS A 650 8.39 -2.34 10.56
C LYS A 650 9.03 -2.59 9.17
N PRO A 651 8.47 -3.51 8.37
CA PRO A 651 8.75 -3.54 6.94
C PRO A 651 8.57 -2.15 6.32
N GLY A 652 9.52 -1.76 5.48
CA GLY A 652 9.52 -0.45 4.81
C GLY A 652 10.04 0.74 5.65
N THR A 653 10.43 0.58 6.92
CA THR A 653 10.97 1.70 7.73
C THR A 653 12.15 2.37 7.01
N ASN A 654 11.95 3.63 6.63
CA ASN A 654 12.99 4.52 6.11
C ASN A 654 13.81 5.12 7.26
N PHE A 655 15.07 5.46 6.96
CA PHE A 655 16.02 6.05 7.89
C PHE A 655 17.11 6.83 7.15
N VAL A 656 17.83 7.68 7.88
CA VAL A 656 19.00 8.43 7.39
C VAL A 656 20.06 8.56 8.48
N ALA A 657 21.34 8.51 8.11
CA ALA A 657 22.47 8.74 9.00
C ALA A 657 23.02 10.17 8.87
N ALA A 658 23.60 10.71 9.94
CA ALA A 658 24.34 11.97 9.95
C ALA A 658 25.66 11.84 10.75
N GLN A 659 26.59 12.76 10.51
CA GLN A 659 27.78 12.94 11.36
C GLN A 659 28.16 14.41 11.52
N TRP A 660 28.90 14.70 12.59
CA TRP A 660 29.70 15.92 12.73
C TRP A 660 30.96 15.64 13.56
N SER A 661 31.85 16.65 13.65
CA SER A 661 33.17 16.54 14.29
C SER A 661 33.99 15.35 13.78
N ASN A 662 34.08 15.18 12.46
CA ASN A 662 34.88 14.14 11.82
C ASN A 662 34.55 12.71 12.30
N GLY A 663 33.26 12.45 12.56
CA GLY A 663 32.75 11.17 13.03
C GLY A 663 32.85 10.90 14.53
N GLU A 664 33.24 11.87 15.35
CA GLU A 664 33.11 11.80 16.81
C GLU A 664 31.64 11.59 17.22
N PHE A 665 30.71 12.22 16.50
CA PHE A 665 29.27 12.07 16.70
C PHE A 665 28.62 11.50 15.45
N LEU A 666 28.05 10.30 15.58
CA LEU A 666 27.22 9.65 14.56
C LEU A 666 25.76 9.66 15.04
N ARG A 667 24.83 9.94 14.13
CA ARG A 667 23.39 9.86 14.38
C ARG A 667 22.71 9.04 13.32
N LEU A 668 21.60 8.42 13.69
CA LEU A 668 20.69 7.77 12.77
C LEU A 668 19.26 8.11 13.17
N TYR A 669 18.50 8.65 12.22
CA TYR A 669 17.09 9.01 12.39
C TYR A 669 16.25 8.00 11.61
N HIS A 670 15.37 7.27 12.29
CA HIS A 670 14.49 6.29 11.66
C HIS A 670 13.05 6.44 12.15
N GLN A 671 12.10 5.98 11.35
CA GLN A 671 10.70 5.96 11.77
C GLN A 671 10.39 4.76 12.69
N THR A 672 9.59 4.99 13.73
CA THR A 672 9.16 3.99 14.72
C THR A 672 7.77 3.41 14.41
N ALA A 673 7.31 2.45 15.23
CA ALA A 673 6.06 1.72 14.99
C ALA A 673 4.78 2.59 15.13
N ASP A 674 4.83 3.66 15.91
CA ASP A 674 3.81 4.71 16.05
C ASP A 674 3.89 5.79 14.94
N ASN A 675 4.91 5.69 14.09
CA ASN A 675 5.26 6.61 13.00
C ASN A 675 5.90 7.95 13.43
N SER A 676 6.28 8.11 14.70
CA SER A 676 7.22 9.17 15.07
C SER A 676 8.62 8.90 14.49
N VAL A 677 9.53 9.87 14.55
CA VAL A 677 10.93 9.68 14.12
C VAL A 677 11.81 9.71 15.36
N LEU A 678 12.61 8.67 15.54
CA LEU A 678 13.49 8.49 16.70
C LEU A 678 14.95 8.71 16.28
N GLU A 679 15.69 9.43 17.11
CA GLU A 679 17.14 9.52 17.05
C GLU A 679 17.79 8.32 17.73
N ILE A 680 18.80 7.73 17.09
CA ILE A 680 19.75 6.79 17.69
C ILE A 680 21.15 7.42 17.61
N CYS A 681 21.88 7.39 18.72
CA CYS A 681 23.13 8.09 18.94
C CYS A 681 24.31 7.13 19.04
N ASN A 682 25.46 7.51 18.50
CA ASN A 682 26.75 6.93 18.85
C ASN A 682 27.78 8.07 18.97
N ASN A 683 28.56 8.05 20.05
CA ASN A 683 29.55 9.08 20.40
C ASN A 683 30.96 8.47 20.59
N GLY A 684 31.25 7.33 19.94
CA GLY A 684 32.55 6.65 19.96
C GLY A 684 32.53 5.21 20.50
N ASP A 685 31.64 4.89 21.44
CA ASP A 685 31.57 3.56 22.07
C ASP A 685 30.59 2.59 21.38
N SER A 686 29.30 2.95 21.35
CA SER A 686 28.21 2.08 20.91
C SER A 686 26.95 2.87 20.58
N TRP A 687 25.95 2.22 19.97
CA TRP A 687 24.67 2.82 19.64
C TRP A 687 23.69 2.77 20.82
N PHE A 688 23.08 3.91 21.14
CA PHE A 688 22.08 4.07 22.21
C PHE A 688 20.91 4.95 21.76
N GLY A 689 19.75 4.84 22.42
CA GLY A 689 18.57 5.65 22.08
C GLY A 689 18.76 7.14 22.40
N GLY A 690 18.43 8.00 21.44
CA GLY A 690 18.33 9.45 21.59
C GLY A 690 16.88 9.90 21.80
N ALA A 691 16.58 11.14 21.41
CA ALA A 691 15.26 11.76 21.60
C ALA A 691 14.28 11.49 20.45
N ILE A 692 12.99 11.76 20.68
CA ILE A 692 11.97 11.81 19.63
C ILE A 692 12.11 13.14 18.88
N VAL A 693 12.25 13.07 17.56
CA VAL A 693 12.60 14.20 16.70
C VAL A 693 11.48 15.24 16.65
N GLY A 694 11.71 16.39 17.30
CA GLY A 694 10.73 17.48 17.41
C GLY A 694 9.87 17.45 18.68
N ASP A 695 10.13 16.55 19.62
CA ASP A 695 9.55 16.58 20.97
C ASP A 695 10.48 17.42 21.89
N PRO A 696 10.02 18.53 22.51
CA PRO A 696 10.87 19.44 23.29
C PRO A 696 11.13 18.96 24.74
N HIS A 697 11.09 17.65 25.01
CA HIS A 697 11.05 17.06 26.36
C HIS A 697 12.07 15.93 26.57
#